data_AF-A0A6S6XXG6-F1
#
_entry.id   AF-A0A6S6XXG6-F1
#
_cell.length_a   1.000
_cell.length_b   1.000
_cell.length_c   1.000
_cell.angle_alpha   90.00
_cell.angle_beta   90.00
_cell.angle_gamma   90.00
#
_symmetry.space_group_name_H-M   'P 1'
#
loop_
_entity.id
_entity.type
_entity.pdbx_description
1 polymer ?
#
loop_
_entity_poly.entity_id
_entity_poly.type
_entity_poly.pdbx_seq_one_letter_code
_entity_poly.pdbx_strand_id
1 'polypeptide(L)'
;MKFLRGLYFRLLMLGAAVAAIAVLSFGYYVAAEQMKMEVTTHERELQLRAAGLAAAANHAVLARDYWEIEQLLRQAISDPSLLEIQISDDKGHVLGNIGRSLIDATPSLIFDTPTITTPNSENNPQMRRRGDLIEVWSPVVLDKTVGWVRLESSQAGSRARHRHIWRDSLIVALSVLVASALMLGWLLRGPVGALGAATRFAASLPLNHGHQLDTHPSITEVDGLIDTLNQTSRQLAEQDEALRKSQRHLEIRNQVYERLALGSELQEILSLIVSGLESERPQWLGAILVLDGDGRHLRLGAAPNMPESYLKMVNGLEVGEGMGSCGTAVYRGERVVIDDIAHHPYGLQFRDLALQIGIVSCWSEPIRSSRGDILGTFSFYQKTPTRPTQEDTEAILHGTHLASVALERHLTEEELQLAASVYQASGEAIMVSDGGNHIVAVNPAFVRLTGYSSQEVMGRSPAILGSGRMDKSFYSAMWQALETSNRWQGEIWNRRKNGEVYAEWLTINVIRDHEGQPHRYIAMFSDITAKKQAEETIWQQANYDQLTGLPNRRLFRDRLRQDLRRAQRQNGALGLMFVDLDRFKEINETLGHEAGDKLLIEAAQRINSSVRDTDSIARLGSDEFAITLLGLVEPNEMERVAQAVLLALSQPFSLDTEVGYVSACIGITLFPNDGLDIETLLKNADQAMHAAKQAGHNNFSWFTLDLQLAAQVRRTLINDLRGALAADQLRVYYQPIIDLQSGAIVKAEALLRWQHGSRGLISPAVFIPLAEEVGLIEEIGDWVFRTAARQARTWHDQGHTLQVSINKSPRQFGGDGSGNTWLAFLKELNLEPRQLVIEITEGLLLDQRSTVTEQLLGYRDAGMEIAVDDFGTGYSALSYLQRFDIDYLKIDRSFIKDLTESADDRALADAIIVMAHKLGLKVIAEGVETAPQRDWLIGAGCDYAQGFLYSRPVPVDEFNALLRRG
;
A
#
# COMPACT_ATOMS: atom_id res chain seq x y z
N MET A 1 52.69 -74.00 16.08
CA MET A 1 51.89 -73.54 14.90
C MET A 1 50.38 -73.52 15.12
N LYS A 2 49.71 -74.55 15.67
CA LYS A 2 48.24 -74.51 15.92
C LYS A 2 47.80 -73.38 16.88
N PHE A 3 48.60 -73.07 17.90
CA PHE A 3 48.30 -72.01 18.88
C PHE A 3 48.36 -70.59 18.26
N LEU A 4 49.38 -70.31 17.45
CA LEU A 4 49.53 -69.04 16.73
C LEU A 4 48.41 -68.80 15.69
N ARG A 5 47.94 -69.84 14.99
CA ARG A 5 46.76 -69.73 14.11
C ARG A 5 45.48 -69.41 14.87
N GLY A 6 45.29 -70.00 16.06
CA GLY A 6 44.14 -69.72 16.92
C GLY A 6 44.16 -68.29 17.49
N LEU A 7 45.34 -67.81 17.90
CA LEU A 7 45.52 -66.45 18.40
C LEU A 7 45.31 -65.40 17.30
N TYR A 8 45.86 -65.65 16.10
CA TYR A 8 45.70 -64.77 14.95
C TYR A 8 44.23 -64.68 14.52
N PHE A 9 43.51 -65.81 14.47
CA PHE A 9 42.09 -65.81 14.16
C PHE A 9 41.24 -65.06 15.19
N ARG A 10 41.56 -65.18 16.49
CA ARG A 10 40.89 -64.41 17.56
C ARG A 10 41.17 -62.91 17.48
N LEU A 11 42.41 -62.51 17.19
CA LEU A 11 42.78 -61.10 16.97
C LEU A 11 42.08 -60.52 15.74
N LEU A 12 41.93 -61.31 14.67
CA LEU A 12 41.26 -60.88 13.45
C LEU A 12 39.74 -60.75 13.66
N MET A 13 39.13 -61.66 14.42
CA MET A 13 37.71 -61.55 14.83
C MET A 13 37.49 -60.37 15.79
N LEU A 14 38.43 -60.10 16.70
CA LEU A 14 38.37 -58.93 17.57
C LEU A 14 38.48 -57.63 16.76
N GLY A 15 39.42 -57.57 15.81
CA GLY A 15 39.58 -56.43 14.91
C GLY A 15 38.35 -56.21 14.02
N ALA A 16 37.74 -57.27 13.50
CA ALA A 16 36.50 -57.19 12.74
C ALA A 16 35.32 -56.70 13.60
N ALA A 17 35.22 -57.15 14.86
CA ALA A 17 34.21 -56.67 15.79
C ALA A 17 34.40 -55.19 16.16
N VAL A 18 35.64 -54.75 16.39
CA VAL A 18 35.97 -53.34 16.65
C VAL A 18 35.66 -52.47 15.42
N ALA A 19 35.99 -52.95 14.22
CA ALA A 19 35.64 -52.26 12.98
C ALA A 19 34.13 -52.16 12.77
N ALA A 20 33.37 -53.23 13.09
CA ALA A 20 31.91 -53.21 13.03
C ALA A 20 31.30 -52.20 14.00
N ILE A 21 31.81 -52.13 15.24
CA ILE A 21 31.38 -51.15 16.24
C ILE A 21 31.72 -49.73 15.76
N ALA A 22 32.91 -49.51 15.19
CA ALA A 22 33.31 -48.21 14.66
C ALA A 22 32.42 -47.76 13.50
N VAL A 23 32.09 -48.65 12.56
CA VAL A 23 31.20 -48.35 11.42
C VAL A 23 29.77 -48.06 11.88
N LEU A 24 29.25 -48.79 12.86
CA LEU A 24 27.93 -48.54 13.42
C LEU A 24 27.88 -47.24 14.23
N SER A 25 28.91 -46.95 15.03
CA SER A 25 29.05 -45.69 15.77
C SER A 25 29.20 -44.49 14.84
N PHE A 26 29.93 -44.65 13.74
CA PHE A 26 30.06 -43.63 12.70
C PHE A 26 28.74 -43.41 11.96
N GLY A 27 28.02 -44.49 11.60
CA GLY A 27 26.67 -44.38 11.02
C GLY A 27 25.67 -43.69 11.96
N TYR A 28 25.73 -44.00 13.26
CA TYR A 28 24.96 -43.32 14.30
C TYR A 28 25.31 -41.83 14.37
N TYR A 29 26.60 -41.49 14.37
CA TYR A 29 27.09 -40.13 14.40
C TYR A 29 26.65 -39.33 13.16
N VAL A 30 26.80 -39.89 11.96
CA VAL A 30 26.35 -39.26 10.70
C VAL A 30 24.84 -39.05 10.70
N ALA A 31 24.05 -40.03 11.15
CA ALA A 31 22.60 -39.87 11.27
C ALA A 31 22.22 -38.78 12.30
N ALA A 32 22.90 -38.73 13.45
CA ALA A 32 22.67 -37.72 14.47
C ALA A 32 23.03 -36.31 13.97
N GLU A 33 24.11 -36.18 13.20
CA GLU A 33 24.55 -34.89 12.67
C GLU A 33 23.72 -34.44 11.46
N GLN A 34 23.28 -35.37 10.61
CA GLN A 34 22.28 -35.09 9.59
C GLN A 34 20.95 -34.63 10.20
N MET A 35 20.51 -35.22 11.32
CA MET A 35 19.32 -34.76 12.03
C MET A 35 19.49 -33.37 12.61
N LYS A 36 20.63 -33.06 13.22
CA LYS A 36 20.90 -31.69 13.69
C LYS A 36 20.89 -30.70 12.53
N MET A 37 21.49 -31.05 11.39
CA MET A 37 21.47 -30.21 10.20
C MET A 37 20.07 -30.04 9.60
N GLU A 38 19.24 -31.07 9.60
CA GLU A 38 17.87 -30.96 9.07
C GLU A 38 16.99 -30.08 9.97
N VAL A 39 17.14 -30.20 11.30
CA VAL A 39 16.45 -29.32 12.27
C VAL A 39 16.89 -27.87 12.10
N THR A 40 18.19 -27.60 12.00
CA THR A 40 18.69 -26.22 11.80
C THR A 40 18.28 -25.67 10.43
N THR A 41 18.22 -26.52 9.40
CA THR A 41 17.75 -26.12 8.06
C THR A 41 16.26 -25.76 8.08
N HIS A 42 15.42 -26.56 8.73
CA HIS A 42 14.00 -26.26 8.87
C HIS A 42 13.75 -24.97 9.68
N GLU A 43 14.51 -24.76 10.74
CA GLU A 43 14.46 -23.52 11.54
C GLU A 43 14.87 -22.30 10.73
N ARG A 44 15.94 -22.41 9.94
CA ARG A 44 16.40 -21.34 9.07
C ARG A 44 15.41 -21.05 7.94
N GLU A 45 14.76 -22.07 7.41
CA GLU A 45 13.70 -21.92 6.41
C GLU A 45 12.48 -21.20 6.98
N LEU A 46 12.05 -21.56 8.20
CA LEU A 46 10.97 -20.86 8.91
C LEU A 46 11.32 -19.39 9.19
N GLN A 47 12.57 -19.09 9.58
CA GLN A 47 13.04 -17.71 9.75
C GLN A 47 13.05 -16.91 8.45
N LEU A 48 13.54 -17.49 7.36
CA LEU A 48 13.54 -16.85 6.04
C LEU A 48 12.12 -16.59 5.53
N ARG A 49 11.19 -17.51 5.78
CA ARG A 49 9.78 -17.33 5.43
C ARG A 49 9.09 -16.26 6.27
N ALA A 50 9.34 -16.23 7.58
CA ALA A 50 8.83 -15.18 8.46
C ALA A 50 9.34 -13.80 8.02
N ALA A 51 10.63 -13.70 7.67
CA ALA A 51 11.24 -12.47 7.17
C ALA A 51 10.70 -12.06 5.78
N GLY A 52 10.54 -13.02 4.87
CA GLY A 52 9.96 -12.76 3.54
C GLY A 52 8.51 -12.29 3.62
N LEU A 53 7.70 -12.92 4.47
CA LEU A 53 6.32 -12.50 4.71
C LEU A 53 6.26 -11.13 5.40
N ALA A 54 7.16 -10.85 6.35
CA ALA A 54 7.25 -9.54 6.99
C ALA A 54 7.62 -8.44 6.00
N ALA A 55 8.57 -8.69 5.09
CA ALA A 55 8.94 -7.76 4.04
C ALA A 55 7.78 -7.51 3.05
N ALA A 56 7.03 -8.56 2.69
CA ALA A 56 5.85 -8.44 1.82
C ALA A 56 4.69 -7.69 2.51
N ALA A 57 4.56 -7.83 3.82
CA ALA A 57 3.52 -7.17 4.62
C ALA A 57 3.82 -5.70 4.95
N ASN A 58 4.99 -5.16 4.58
CA ASN A 58 5.42 -3.80 4.92
C ASN A 58 4.39 -2.71 4.55
N HIS A 59 3.87 -2.77 3.32
CA HIS A 59 2.87 -1.80 2.85
C HIS A 59 1.48 -2.09 3.45
N ALA A 60 1.07 -3.37 3.43
CA ALA A 60 -0.24 -3.81 3.88
C ALA A 60 -0.51 -3.50 5.36
N VAL A 61 0.49 -3.66 6.25
CA VAL A 61 0.40 -3.36 7.68
C VAL A 61 0.28 -1.86 7.95
N LEU A 62 1.01 -1.03 7.21
CA LEU A 62 0.93 0.43 7.33
C LEU A 62 -0.41 0.98 6.85
N ALA A 63 -0.89 0.49 5.71
CA ALA A 63 -2.14 0.94 5.11
C ALA A 63 -3.38 0.34 5.80
N ARG A 64 -3.19 -0.65 6.69
CA ARG A 64 -4.25 -1.53 7.20
C ARG A 64 -5.10 -2.11 6.06
N ASP A 65 -4.42 -2.54 4.99
CA ASP A 65 -5.06 -3.15 3.84
C ASP A 65 -5.37 -4.62 4.14
N TYR A 66 -6.57 -4.85 4.69
CA TYR A 66 -7.04 -6.19 5.07
C TYR A 66 -7.13 -7.16 3.90
N TRP A 67 -7.35 -6.66 2.67
CA TRP A 67 -7.41 -7.50 1.49
C TRP A 67 -6.02 -7.99 1.09
N GLU A 68 -5.02 -7.12 1.11
CA GLU A 68 -3.62 -7.49 0.84
C GLU A 68 -3.10 -8.44 1.93
N ILE A 69 -3.43 -8.18 3.20
CA ILE A 69 -3.14 -9.08 4.33
C ILE A 69 -3.81 -10.44 4.14
N GLU A 70 -5.07 -10.49 3.70
CA GLU A 70 -5.77 -11.75 3.40
C GLU A 70 -5.03 -12.56 2.33
N GLN A 71 -4.61 -11.93 1.22
CA GLN A 71 -3.90 -12.60 0.14
C GLN A 71 -2.55 -13.15 0.62
N LEU A 72 -1.79 -12.36 1.37
CA LEU A 72 -0.51 -12.77 1.94
C LEU A 72 -0.67 -13.96 2.89
N LEU A 73 -1.67 -13.92 3.77
CA LEU A 73 -1.99 -15.02 4.69
C LEU A 73 -2.41 -16.29 3.95
N ARG A 74 -3.30 -16.18 2.96
CA ARG A 74 -3.76 -17.31 2.14
C ARG A 74 -2.63 -17.94 1.31
N GLN A 75 -1.75 -17.12 0.76
CA GLN A 75 -0.58 -17.59 0.03
C GLN A 75 0.41 -18.29 0.95
N ALA A 76 0.67 -17.72 2.14
CA ALA A 76 1.63 -18.27 3.08
C ALA A 76 1.14 -19.56 3.76
N ILE A 77 -0.15 -19.67 4.11
CA ILE A 77 -0.71 -20.87 4.76
C ILE A 77 -0.81 -22.08 3.81
N SER A 78 -0.51 -21.91 2.53
CA SER A 78 -0.48 -23.05 1.58
C SER A 78 0.52 -24.13 1.99
N ASP A 79 1.55 -23.78 2.77
CA ASP A 79 2.49 -24.75 3.33
C ASP A 79 1.84 -25.59 4.44
N PRO A 80 1.79 -26.93 4.30
CA PRO A 80 1.18 -27.80 5.29
C PRO A 80 1.96 -27.94 6.61
N SER A 81 3.19 -27.43 6.71
CA SER A 81 3.97 -27.40 7.96
C SER A 81 3.60 -26.24 8.88
N LEU A 82 2.97 -25.18 8.35
CA LEU A 82 2.53 -24.03 9.13
C LEU A 82 1.15 -24.30 9.74
N LEU A 83 1.08 -24.14 11.06
CA LEU A 83 -0.14 -24.30 11.84
C LEU A 83 -0.89 -22.98 11.98
N GLU A 84 -0.18 -21.89 12.22
CA GLU A 84 -0.77 -20.56 12.41
C GLU A 84 0.15 -19.50 11.83
N ILE A 85 -0.45 -18.52 11.14
CA ILE A 85 0.24 -17.35 10.59
C ILE A 85 -0.54 -16.13 11.01
N GLN A 86 0.15 -15.18 11.64
CA GLN A 86 -0.46 -14.01 12.23
C GLN A 86 0.34 -12.76 11.86
N ILE A 87 -0.37 -11.71 11.48
CA ILE A 87 0.19 -10.39 11.18
C ILE A 87 -0.42 -9.40 12.17
N SER A 88 0.42 -8.63 12.87
CA SER A 88 -0.01 -7.63 13.85
C SER A 88 0.68 -6.28 13.63
N ASP A 89 0.10 -5.21 14.16
CA ASP A 89 0.74 -3.90 14.22
C ASP A 89 1.78 -3.79 15.35
N ASP A 90 2.42 -2.62 15.46
CA ASP A 90 3.45 -2.30 16.46
C ASP A 90 2.94 -2.38 17.91
N LYS A 91 1.63 -2.29 18.12
CA LYS A 91 0.97 -2.42 19.42
C LYS A 91 0.51 -3.85 19.72
N GLY A 92 0.76 -4.79 18.81
CA GLY A 92 0.34 -6.19 18.94
C GLY A 92 -1.12 -6.42 18.58
N HIS A 93 -1.79 -5.47 17.94
CA HIS A 93 -3.15 -5.67 17.43
C HIS A 93 -3.10 -6.53 16.18
N VAL A 94 -3.84 -7.64 16.16
CA VAL A 94 -3.76 -8.63 15.09
C VAL A 94 -4.62 -8.18 13.92
N LEU A 95 -3.94 -7.81 12.84
CA LEU A 95 -4.56 -7.36 11.59
C LEU A 95 -5.02 -8.51 10.70
N GLY A 96 -4.58 -9.74 10.98
CA GLY A 96 -5.07 -10.94 10.31
C GLY A 96 -4.40 -12.20 10.87
N ASN A 97 -5.18 -13.25 11.05
CA ASN A 97 -4.72 -14.55 11.50
C ASN A 97 -5.33 -15.66 10.65
N ILE A 98 -4.51 -16.57 10.15
CA ILE A 98 -4.97 -17.79 9.49
C ILE A 98 -4.32 -19.00 10.15
N GLY A 99 -5.15 -19.93 10.60
CA GLY A 99 -4.69 -21.11 11.33
C GLY A 99 -5.41 -22.39 10.92
N ARG A 100 -4.73 -23.52 11.10
CA ARG A 100 -5.26 -24.87 10.92
C ARG A 100 -5.41 -25.51 12.31
N SER A 101 -6.57 -26.10 12.58
CA SER A 101 -6.75 -26.88 13.81
C SER A 101 -6.07 -28.25 13.64
N LEU A 102 -5.51 -28.80 14.72
CA LEU A 102 -4.97 -30.18 14.72
C LEU A 102 -6.05 -31.24 14.40
N ILE A 103 -7.33 -30.86 14.46
CA ILE A 103 -8.50 -31.72 14.24
C ILE A 103 -9.16 -31.42 12.88
N ASP A 104 -8.99 -30.21 12.34
CA ASP A 104 -9.67 -29.73 11.13
C ASP A 104 -8.69 -29.06 10.17
N ALA A 105 -8.52 -29.65 8.98
CA ALA A 105 -7.45 -29.31 8.04
C ALA A 105 -7.73 -28.06 7.17
N THR A 106 -8.95 -27.52 7.22
CA THR A 106 -9.30 -26.30 6.49
C THR A 106 -8.87 -25.07 7.28
N PRO A 107 -7.97 -24.22 6.73
CA PRO A 107 -7.52 -23.03 7.41
C PRO A 107 -8.66 -22.02 7.58
N SER A 108 -8.87 -21.54 8.81
CA SER A 108 -9.84 -20.49 9.12
C SER A 108 -9.13 -19.14 9.23
N LEU A 109 -9.63 -18.16 8.48
CA LEU A 109 -9.13 -16.78 8.51
C LEU A 109 -9.98 -15.96 9.48
N ILE A 110 -9.32 -15.23 10.38
CA ILE A 110 -9.94 -14.40 11.41
C ILE A 110 -9.24 -13.04 11.43
N PHE A 111 -10.04 -11.98 11.48
CA PHE A 111 -9.58 -10.59 11.56
C PHE A 111 -9.86 -10.01 12.95
N ASP A 112 -9.08 -9.00 13.33
CA ASP A 112 -9.26 -8.19 14.54
C ASP A 112 -9.34 -9.01 15.85
N THR A 113 -8.44 -9.98 16.03
CA THR A 113 -8.34 -10.74 17.29
C THR A 113 -7.66 -9.94 18.42
N PRO A 114 -7.84 -10.33 19.71
CA PRO A 114 -7.30 -9.61 20.85
C PRO A 114 -5.78 -9.38 20.77
N THR A 115 -5.32 -8.25 21.33
CA THR A 115 -3.92 -7.84 21.34
C THR A 115 -3.02 -8.93 21.94
N ILE A 116 -1.95 -9.29 21.22
CA ILE A 116 -0.96 -10.27 21.65
C ILE A 116 0.31 -9.59 22.15
N THR A 117 1.06 -10.27 23.02
CA THR A 117 2.34 -9.77 23.51
C THR A 117 3.41 -9.96 22.43
N THR A 118 3.88 -8.86 21.84
CA THR A 118 4.95 -8.85 20.84
C THR A 118 6.34 -8.93 21.50
N PRO A 119 7.40 -9.34 20.76
CA PRO A 119 8.76 -9.35 21.27
C PRO A 119 9.33 -7.96 21.59
N ASN A 120 10.14 -7.84 22.64
CA ASN A 120 10.76 -6.57 23.08
C ASN A 120 11.93 -6.06 22.21
N SER A 121 12.34 -6.79 21.17
CA SER A 121 13.51 -6.44 20.35
C SER A 121 13.05 -5.71 19.10
N GLU A 122 13.45 -4.44 18.93
CA GLU A 122 12.92 -3.60 17.86
C GLU A 122 13.40 -3.95 16.46
N ASN A 123 14.40 -4.84 16.25
CA ASN A 123 14.96 -5.07 14.91
C ASN A 123 15.36 -6.51 14.57
N ASN A 124 15.23 -7.47 15.50
CA ASN A 124 15.70 -8.84 15.25
C ASN A 124 14.57 -9.88 15.30
N PRO A 125 14.55 -10.83 14.35
CA PRO A 125 13.66 -11.98 14.43
C PRO A 125 13.90 -12.76 15.73
N GLN A 126 12.82 -13.21 16.38
CA GLN A 126 12.91 -14.06 17.56
C GLN A 126 12.31 -15.44 17.30
N MET A 127 12.99 -16.49 17.74
CA MET A 127 12.47 -17.85 17.72
C MET A 127 12.26 -18.35 19.14
N ARG A 128 11.08 -18.95 19.39
CA ARG A 128 10.73 -19.58 20.66
C ARG A 128 10.36 -21.02 20.41
N ARG A 129 10.86 -21.93 21.25
CA ARG A 129 10.50 -23.36 21.21
C ARG A 129 9.60 -23.68 22.39
N ARG A 130 8.44 -24.28 22.13
CA ARG A 130 7.49 -24.73 23.15
C ARG A 130 7.08 -26.17 22.89
N GLY A 131 7.85 -27.11 23.43
CA GLY A 131 7.66 -28.53 23.14
C GLY A 131 7.95 -28.85 21.67
N ASP A 132 6.95 -29.38 20.95
CA ASP A 132 7.04 -29.75 19.53
C ASP A 132 6.67 -28.59 18.57
N LEU A 133 6.39 -27.40 19.11
CA LEU A 133 6.05 -26.21 18.34
C LEU A 133 7.24 -25.26 18.27
N ILE A 134 7.50 -24.77 17.06
CA ILE A 134 8.45 -23.69 16.80
C ILE A 134 7.65 -22.45 16.43
N GLU A 135 7.89 -21.39 17.16
CA GLU A 135 7.29 -20.09 16.94
C GLU A 135 8.38 -19.13 16.47
N VAL A 136 8.14 -18.44 15.35
CA VAL A 136 9.06 -17.47 14.76
C VAL A 136 8.36 -16.13 14.63
N TRP A 137 8.98 -15.11 15.20
CA TRP A 137 8.57 -13.72 15.10
C TRP A 137 9.55 -12.97 14.20
N SER A 138 9.04 -12.27 13.20
CA SER A 138 9.83 -11.37 12.37
C SER A 138 9.24 -9.97 12.39
N PRO A 139 10.04 -8.92 12.63
CA PRO A 139 9.54 -7.56 12.59
C PRO A 139 9.25 -7.13 11.15
N VAL A 140 8.19 -6.34 10.98
CA VAL A 140 7.86 -5.63 9.74
C VAL A 140 8.56 -4.27 9.84
N VAL A 141 9.61 -4.07 9.05
CA VAL A 141 10.55 -2.94 9.20
C VAL A 141 10.65 -2.14 7.92
N LEU A 142 10.51 -0.82 8.06
CA LEU A 142 10.85 0.19 7.05
C LEU A 142 11.98 1.08 7.59
N ASP A 143 11.66 1.99 8.51
CA ASP A 143 12.64 2.79 9.30
C ASP A 143 12.63 2.44 10.80
N LYS A 144 11.50 1.90 11.28
CA LYS A 144 11.25 1.36 12.63
C LYS A 144 10.30 0.17 12.51
N THR A 145 10.22 -0.67 13.53
CA THR A 145 9.24 -1.77 13.54
C THR A 145 7.82 -1.22 13.58
N VAL A 146 7.05 -1.50 12.54
CA VAL A 146 5.65 -1.07 12.36
C VAL A 146 4.65 -2.21 12.56
N GLY A 147 5.14 -3.43 12.76
CA GLY A 147 4.32 -4.60 13.00
C GLY A 147 5.15 -5.87 13.14
N TRP A 148 4.47 -6.99 13.32
CA TRP A 148 5.09 -8.30 13.50
C TRP A 148 4.39 -9.36 12.67
N VAL A 149 5.19 -10.25 12.10
CA VAL A 149 4.73 -11.52 11.55
C VAL A 149 5.11 -12.62 12.51
N ARG A 150 4.13 -13.44 12.88
CA ARG A 150 4.30 -14.63 13.72
C ARG A 150 3.93 -15.86 12.91
N LEU A 151 4.87 -16.80 12.81
CA LEU A 151 4.66 -18.12 12.24
C LEU A 151 4.73 -19.17 13.35
N GLU A 152 3.76 -20.08 13.39
CA GLU A 152 3.80 -21.27 14.21
C GLU A 152 3.86 -22.51 13.32
N SER A 153 4.83 -23.39 13.60
CA SER A 153 5.06 -24.63 12.83
C SER A 153 5.21 -25.82 13.77
N SER A 154 4.78 -27.00 13.31
CA SER A 154 4.93 -28.26 14.03
C SER A 154 6.16 -29.05 13.58
N GLN A 155 6.98 -29.52 14.52
CA GLN A 155 8.04 -30.49 14.24
C GLN A 155 7.53 -31.93 13.95
N ALA A 156 6.23 -32.20 14.01
CA ALA A 156 5.70 -33.55 13.83
C ALA A 156 6.07 -34.17 12.45
N GLY A 157 6.13 -33.35 11.39
CA GLY A 157 6.56 -33.79 10.05
C GLY A 157 8.06 -34.14 9.95
N SER A 158 8.91 -33.50 10.76
CA SER A 158 10.35 -33.80 10.83
C SER A 158 10.62 -35.16 11.49
N ARG A 159 9.81 -35.59 12.47
CA ARG A 159 9.95 -36.93 13.10
C ARG A 159 9.74 -38.09 12.12
N ALA A 160 8.88 -37.94 11.12
CA ALA A 160 8.67 -38.97 10.10
C ALA A 160 9.91 -39.12 9.19
N ARG A 161 10.51 -38.00 8.76
CA ARG A 161 11.77 -38.00 7.99
C ARG A 161 12.95 -38.49 8.82
N HIS A 162 13.02 -38.13 10.09
CA HIS A 162 14.04 -38.63 11.02
C HIS A 162 14.04 -40.17 11.12
N ARG A 163 12.87 -40.84 11.08
CA ARG A 163 12.83 -42.32 11.04
C ARG A 163 13.42 -42.89 9.75
N HIS A 164 13.25 -42.20 8.61
CA HIS A 164 13.82 -42.62 7.34
C HIS A 164 15.35 -42.47 7.33
N ILE A 165 15.88 -41.35 7.84
CA ILE A 165 17.34 -41.13 7.94
C ILE A 165 18.02 -42.19 8.82
N TRP A 166 17.40 -42.54 9.96
CA TRP A 166 17.88 -43.65 10.79
C TRP A 166 17.90 -44.97 10.04
N ARG A 167 16.82 -45.29 9.33
CA ARG A 167 16.68 -46.55 8.61
C ARG A 167 17.70 -46.65 7.47
N ASP A 168 17.85 -45.59 6.69
CA ASP A 168 18.70 -45.58 5.51
C ASP A 168 20.19 -45.58 5.90
N SER A 169 20.56 -44.86 6.97
CA SER A 169 21.92 -44.90 7.54
C SER A 169 22.27 -46.29 8.10
N LEU A 170 21.30 -46.96 8.74
CA LEU A 170 21.47 -48.33 9.25
C LEU A 170 21.65 -49.35 8.11
N ILE A 171 20.89 -49.19 7.02
CA ILE A 171 21.00 -50.03 5.82
C ILE A 171 22.40 -49.88 5.19
N VAL A 172 22.90 -48.65 5.04
CA VAL A 172 24.24 -48.39 4.49
C VAL A 172 25.33 -49.01 5.39
N ALA A 173 25.24 -48.82 6.71
CA ALA A 173 26.20 -49.41 7.65
C ALA A 173 26.23 -50.94 7.59
N LEU A 174 25.06 -51.59 7.51
CA LEU A 174 24.97 -53.06 7.34
C LEU A 174 25.56 -53.53 6.01
N SER A 175 25.35 -52.78 4.93
CA SER A 175 25.84 -53.09 3.58
C SER A 175 27.37 -53.09 3.52
N VAL A 176 27.99 -52.08 4.14
CA VAL A 176 29.45 -51.91 4.23
C VAL A 176 30.09 -53.03 5.05
N LEU A 177 29.41 -53.49 6.12
CA LEU A 177 29.86 -54.62 6.93
C LEU A 177 29.92 -55.93 6.15
N VAL A 178 28.90 -56.21 5.35
CA VAL A 178 28.86 -57.41 4.49
C VAL A 178 29.95 -57.35 3.41
N ALA A 179 30.13 -56.20 2.76
CA ALA A 179 31.16 -56.01 1.75
C ALA A 179 32.58 -56.17 2.33
N SER A 180 32.82 -55.63 3.53
CA SER A 180 34.12 -55.71 4.22
C SER A 180 34.46 -57.15 4.62
N ALA A 181 33.46 -57.93 5.08
CA ALA A 181 33.65 -59.34 5.42
C ALA A 181 34.03 -60.19 4.19
N LEU A 182 33.42 -59.92 3.04
CA LEU A 182 33.75 -60.59 1.76
C LEU A 182 35.17 -60.24 1.28
N MET A 183 35.59 -58.98 1.41
CA MET A 183 36.92 -58.52 1.03
C MET A 183 38.04 -59.12 1.91
N LEU A 184 37.79 -59.26 3.21
CA LEU A 184 38.72 -59.87 4.16
C LEU A 184 38.95 -61.36 3.86
N GLY A 185 37.89 -62.07 3.45
CA GLY A 185 37.98 -63.46 2.98
C GLY A 185 38.79 -63.61 1.68
N TRP A 186 38.82 -62.58 0.84
CA TRP A 186 39.61 -62.55 -0.40
C TRP A 186 41.10 -62.25 -0.13
N LEU A 187 41.40 -61.28 0.75
CA LEU A 187 42.76 -60.88 1.11
C LEU A 187 43.57 -61.96 1.85
N LEU A 188 42.90 -62.83 2.62
CA LEU A 188 43.56 -63.93 3.35
C LEU A 188 44.09 -65.08 2.47
N ARG A 189 43.78 -65.10 1.16
CA ARG A 189 44.28 -66.12 0.21
C ARG A 189 45.73 -65.90 -0.27
N GLY A 190 46.25 -64.68 -0.20
CA GLY A 190 47.58 -64.31 -0.73
C GLY A 190 48.80 -64.59 0.17
N PRO A 191 48.79 -64.31 1.49
CA PRO A 191 50.03 -64.28 2.29
C PRO A 191 50.62 -65.64 2.66
N VAL A 192 49.91 -66.75 2.41
CA VAL A 192 50.38 -68.11 2.74
C VAL A 192 51.44 -68.62 1.74
N GLY A 193 51.52 -68.04 0.54
CA GLY A 193 52.49 -68.43 -0.50
C GLY A 193 53.89 -67.83 -0.33
N ALA A 194 53.99 -66.61 0.21
CA ALA A 194 55.26 -65.86 0.25
C ALA A 194 56.25 -66.37 1.32
N LEU A 195 55.75 -66.92 2.43
CA LEU A 195 56.57 -67.46 3.52
C LEU A 195 57.33 -68.76 3.16
N GLY A 196 56.96 -69.46 2.10
CA GLY A 196 57.66 -70.65 1.61
C GLY A 196 58.85 -70.38 0.68
N ALA A 197 59.06 -69.12 0.28
CA ALA A 197 60.16 -68.70 -0.58
C ALA A 197 61.37 -68.21 0.23
N ALA A 198 61.15 -67.55 1.36
CA ALA A 198 62.21 -66.94 2.18
C ALA A 198 63.07 -67.97 2.94
N THR A 199 62.55 -69.15 3.27
CA THR A 199 63.30 -70.20 3.99
C THR A 199 64.32 -70.95 3.12
N ARG A 200 64.21 -70.87 1.78
CA ARG A 200 65.16 -71.53 0.85
C ARG A 200 66.43 -70.72 0.59
N PHE A 201 66.45 -69.44 0.92
CA PHE A 201 67.58 -68.53 0.64
C PHE A 201 68.61 -68.46 1.78
N ALA A 202 68.19 -68.74 3.03
CA ALA A 202 69.06 -68.65 4.20
C ALA A 202 70.04 -69.83 4.38
N ALA A 203 70.03 -70.83 3.49
CA ALA A 203 70.79 -72.06 3.64
C ALA A 203 72.12 -72.12 2.85
N SER A 204 72.59 -71.02 2.21
CA SER A 204 73.62 -71.14 1.17
C SER A 204 74.82 -70.16 1.18
N LEU A 205 75.33 -69.64 2.30
CA LEU A 205 76.55 -68.79 2.29
C LEU A 205 77.62 -69.15 3.36
N PRO A 206 78.94 -69.21 3.03
CA PRO A 206 80.02 -69.77 3.89
C PRO A 206 80.97 -68.72 4.54
N LEU A 207 81.75 -69.16 5.56
CA LEU A 207 82.66 -68.38 6.45
C LEU A 207 84.17 -68.64 6.22
N ASN A 208 85.05 -67.61 6.41
CA ASN A 208 86.48 -67.65 6.85
C ASN A 208 87.18 -66.27 6.61
N HIS A 209 88.31 -65.81 7.19
CA HIS A 209 89.23 -66.08 8.33
C HIS A 209 90.14 -64.81 8.51
N GLY A 210 90.85 -64.63 9.64
CA GLY A 210 91.44 -63.33 10.08
C GLY A 210 92.94 -63.04 9.84
N HIS A 211 93.46 -61.95 10.45
CA HIS A 211 94.87 -61.70 10.80
C HIS A 211 95.07 -60.46 11.71
N GLN A 212 96.21 -60.44 12.42
CA GLN A 212 96.65 -59.62 13.57
C GLN A 212 97.78 -58.65 13.13
N LEU A 213 97.92 -57.45 13.70
CA LEU A 213 99.14 -56.63 13.61
C LEU A 213 99.35 -55.77 14.88
N ASP A 214 100.56 -55.86 15.43
CA ASP A 214 101.12 -55.14 16.59
C ASP A 214 101.57 -53.70 16.24
N THR A 215 101.49 -52.78 17.21
CA THR A 215 102.56 -51.83 17.65
C THR A 215 102.03 -50.86 18.72
N HIS A 216 102.75 -50.71 19.84
CA HIS A 216 102.43 -49.83 20.98
C HIS A 216 102.97 -48.39 20.78
N PRO A 217 102.17 -47.32 20.96
CA PRO A 217 102.66 -45.94 21.11
C PRO A 217 102.78 -45.53 22.60
N SER A 218 103.54 -44.46 22.85
CA SER A 218 103.95 -44.00 24.19
C SER A 218 102.80 -43.40 25.01
N ILE A 219 102.81 -43.61 26.33
CA ILE A 219 101.72 -43.28 27.27
C ILE A 219 101.31 -41.78 27.25
N THR A 220 102.21 -40.86 26.92
CA THR A 220 101.92 -39.42 26.81
C THR A 220 101.15 -38.99 25.55
N GLU A 221 101.20 -39.77 24.47
CA GLU A 221 100.39 -39.49 23.26
C GLU A 221 98.96 -40.03 23.39
N VAL A 222 98.75 -41.06 24.23
CA VAL A 222 97.44 -41.66 24.49
C VAL A 222 96.56 -40.77 25.38
N ASP A 223 97.12 -40.14 26.42
CA ASP A 223 96.36 -39.23 27.30
C ASP A 223 95.91 -37.95 26.58
N GLY A 224 96.76 -37.37 25.72
CA GLY A 224 96.38 -36.21 24.89
C GLY A 224 95.28 -36.53 23.86
N LEU A 225 95.28 -37.76 23.32
CA LEU A 225 94.23 -38.25 22.42
C LEU A 225 92.90 -38.50 23.16
N ILE A 226 92.96 -39.02 24.39
CA ILE A 226 91.78 -39.26 25.23
C ILE A 226 91.11 -37.94 25.62
N ASP A 227 91.86 -36.91 26.01
CA ASP A 227 91.29 -35.60 26.36
C ASP A 227 90.68 -34.90 25.13
N THR A 228 91.34 -35.01 23.97
CA THR A 228 90.80 -34.47 22.71
C THR A 228 89.55 -35.23 22.28
N LEU A 229 89.52 -36.56 22.41
CA LEU A 229 88.32 -37.39 22.16
C LEU A 229 87.17 -37.07 23.10
N ASN A 230 87.45 -36.83 24.39
CA ASN A 230 86.44 -36.46 25.37
C ASN A 230 85.87 -35.06 25.12
N GLN A 231 86.70 -34.08 24.73
CA GLN A 231 86.21 -32.76 24.32
C GLN A 231 85.38 -32.83 23.04
N THR A 232 85.85 -33.57 22.03
CA THR A 232 85.14 -33.71 20.75
C THR A 232 83.81 -34.48 20.94
N SER A 233 83.77 -35.49 21.82
CA SER A 233 82.55 -36.23 22.15
C SER A 233 81.52 -35.37 22.89
N ARG A 234 81.95 -34.42 23.73
CA ARG A 234 81.03 -33.45 24.36
C ARG A 234 80.48 -32.45 23.34
N GLN A 235 81.32 -31.90 22.47
CA GLN A 235 80.86 -31.01 21.39
C GLN A 235 79.90 -31.69 20.41
N LEU A 236 80.13 -32.97 20.08
CA LEU A 236 79.22 -33.74 19.22
C LEU A 236 77.87 -34.03 19.92
N ALA A 237 77.87 -34.27 21.23
CA ALA A 237 76.64 -34.44 22.00
C ALA A 237 75.81 -33.14 22.06
N GLU A 238 76.48 -32.00 22.28
CA GLU A 238 75.83 -30.67 22.26
C GLU A 238 75.29 -30.32 20.86
N GLN A 239 76.02 -30.66 19.78
CA GLN A 239 75.52 -30.46 18.41
C GLN A 239 74.34 -31.37 18.04
N ASP A 240 74.35 -32.64 18.44
CA ASP A 240 73.24 -33.58 18.19
C ASP A 240 71.97 -33.13 18.94
N GLU A 241 72.10 -32.62 20.16
CA GLU A 241 70.98 -32.05 20.92
C GLU A 241 70.42 -30.78 20.25
N ALA A 242 71.29 -29.86 19.83
CA ALA A 242 70.88 -28.65 19.09
C ALA A 242 70.19 -28.98 17.75
N LEU A 243 70.68 -29.99 17.02
CA LEU A 243 70.11 -30.43 15.76
C LEU A 243 68.71 -31.03 15.94
N ARG A 244 68.53 -31.91 16.94
CA ARG A 244 67.22 -32.50 17.26
C ARG A 244 66.19 -31.45 17.66
N LYS A 245 66.61 -30.42 18.39
CA LYS A 245 65.75 -29.27 18.74
C LYS A 245 65.32 -28.50 17.50
N SER A 246 66.25 -28.18 16.60
CA SER A 246 65.96 -27.50 15.34
C SER A 246 65.02 -28.32 14.43
N GLN A 247 65.19 -29.64 14.38
CA GLN A 247 64.31 -30.54 13.63
C GLN A 247 62.87 -30.51 14.15
N ARG A 248 62.65 -30.57 15.48
CA ARG A 248 61.30 -30.49 16.06
C ARG A 248 60.62 -29.14 15.81
N HIS A 249 61.36 -28.03 15.91
CA HIS A 249 60.84 -26.70 15.55
C HIS A 249 60.40 -26.63 14.09
N LEU A 250 61.17 -27.24 13.19
CA LEU A 250 60.84 -27.32 11.78
C LEU A 250 59.61 -28.20 11.53
N GLU A 251 59.49 -29.33 12.22
CA GLU A 251 58.33 -30.24 12.14
C GLU A 251 57.03 -29.55 12.54
N ILE A 252 56.99 -28.89 13.70
CA ILE A 252 55.79 -28.16 14.17
C ILE A 252 55.41 -27.06 13.18
N ARG A 253 56.37 -26.26 12.72
CA ARG A 253 56.14 -25.19 11.74
C ARG A 253 55.57 -25.72 10.42
N ASN A 254 56.13 -26.81 9.90
CA ASN A 254 55.65 -27.42 8.66
C ASN A 254 54.23 -27.97 8.81
N GLN A 255 53.91 -28.61 9.93
CA GLN A 255 52.56 -29.09 10.19
C GLN A 255 51.55 -27.92 10.28
N VAL A 256 51.92 -26.79 10.92
CA VAL A 256 51.07 -25.59 10.95
C VAL A 256 50.82 -25.06 9.54
N TYR A 257 51.85 -24.91 8.71
CA TYR A 257 51.68 -24.44 7.33
C TYR A 257 50.88 -25.41 6.46
N GLU A 258 51.06 -26.72 6.64
CA GLU A 258 50.27 -27.74 5.95
C GLU A 258 48.78 -27.62 6.34
N ARG A 259 48.47 -27.45 7.62
CA ARG A 259 47.08 -27.28 8.10
C ARG A 259 46.45 -25.98 7.61
N LEU A 260 47.22 -24.89 7.57
CA LEU A 260 46.78 -23.62 6.97
C LEU A 260 46.50 -23.78 5.47
N ALA A 261 47.36 -24.47 4.73
CA ALA A 261 47.17 -24.73 3.30
C ALA A 261 45.96 -25.62 3.02
N LEU A 262 45.64 -26.55 3.93
CA LEU A 262 44.47 -27.43 3.86
C LEU A 262 43.17 -26.77 4.32
N GLY A 263 43.22 -25.52 4.83
CA GLY A 263 42.04 -24.83 5.36
C GLY A 263 41.46 -25.49 6.61
N SER A 264 42.32 -26.04 7.49
CA SER A 264 41.88 -26.64 8.76
C SER A 264 41.30 -25.59 9.71
N GLU A 265 40.45 -26.02 10.64
CA GLU A 265 39.85 -25.15 11.65
C GLU A 265 40.92 -24.40 12.46
N LEU A 266 40.73 -23.09 12.68
CA LEU A 266 41.68 -22.24 13.40
C LEU A 266 42.03 -22.82 14.77
N GLN A 267 41.02 -23.34 15.49
CA GLN A 267 41.21 -23.96 16.80
C GLN A 267 42.13 -25.19 16.75
N GLU A 268 42.06 -26.00 15.69
CA GLU A 268 42.95 -27.16 15.52
C GLU A 268 44.41 -26.71 15.33
N ILE A 269 44.62 -25.66 14.53
CA ILE A 269 45.94 -25.09 14.26
C ILE A 269 46.54 -24.48 15.54
N LEU A 270 45.75 -23.70 16.27
CA LEU A 270 46.18 -23.11 17.54
C LEU A 270 46.46 -24.21 18.59
N SER A 271 45.65 -25.26 18.66
CA SER A 271 45.90 -26.40 19.56
C SER A 271 47.18 -27.14 19.20
N LEU A 272 47.50 -27.32 17.92
CA LEU A 272 48.76 -27.90 17.47
C LEU A 272 49.97 -27.09 17.94
N ILE A 273 49.90 -25.75 17.84
CA ILE A 273 50.95 -24.84 18.30
C ILE A 273 51.16 -24.99 19.82
N VAL A 274 50.06 -24.99 20.59
CA VAL A 274 50.13 -25.11 22.05
C VAL A 274 50.68 -26.49 22.46
N SER A 275 50.13 -27.58 21.92
CA SER A 275 50.59 -28.94 22.22
C SER A 275 52.05 -29.18 21.79
N GLY A 276 52.49 -28.58 20.70
CA GLY A 276 53.89 -28.64 20.26
C GLY A 276 54.85 -28.07 21.30
N LEU A 277 54.53 -26.89 21.85
CA LEU A 277 55.34 -26.26 22.89
C LEU A 277 55.26 -26.99 24.24
N GLU A 278 54.10 -27.49 24.63
CA GLU A 278 53.93 -28.28 25.86
C GLU A 278 54.67 -29.63 25.78
N SER A 279 54.75 -30.24 24.59
CA SER A 279 55.55 -31.44 24.35
C SER A 279 57.05 -31.19 24.54
N GLU A 280 57.54 -30.03 24.11
CA GLU A 280 58.95 -29.65 24.33
C GLU A 280 59.25 -29.29 25.77
N ARG A 281 58.28 -28.67 26.46
CA ARG A 281 58.41 -28.18 27.84
C ARG A 281 57.23 -28.73 28.68
N PRO A 282 57.31 -29.97 29.19
CA PRO A 282 56.21 -30.63 29.90
C PRO A 282 55.72 -29.89 31.16
N GLN A 283 56.54 -28.97 31.69
CA GLN A 283 56.21 -28.12 32.83
C GLN A 283 55.31 -26.92 32.46
N TRP A 284 55.12 -26.63 31.17
CA TRP A 284 54.28 -25.54 30.68
C TRP A 284 52.86 -26.02 30.43
N LEU A 285 51.90 -25.16 30.79
CA LEU A 285 50.52 -25.27 30.34
C LEU A 285 50.21 -24.02 29.51
N GLY A 286 50.01 -24.18 28.21
CA GLY A 286 49.81 -23.07 27.28
C GLY A 286 48.32 -22.77 27.02
N ALA A 287 48.02 -21.51 26.76
CA ALA A 287 46.72 -21.06 26.28
C ALA A 287 46.87 -19.89 25.31
N ILE A 288 46.21 -19.97 24.17
CA ILE A 288 46.05 -18.85 23.24
C ILE A 288 44.65 -18.28 23.43
N LEU A 289 44.57 -16.98 23.74
CA LEU A 289 43.33 -16.22 23.81
C LEU A 289 43.31 -15.21 22.65
N VAL A 290 42.21 -15.17 21.90
CA VAL A 290 42.01 -14.34 20.72
C VAL A 290 41.19 -13.11 21.10
N LEU A 291 41.56 -11.94 20.60
CA LEU A 291 40.80 -10.70 20.82
C LEU A 291 39.49 -10.75 20.03
N ASP A 292 38.38 -10.47 20.72
CA ASP A 292 37.05 -10.42 20.13
C ASP A 292 36.85 -9.16 19.28
N GLY A 293 35.85 -9.17 18.39
CA GLY A 293 35.58 -8.07 17.46
C GLY A 293 35.20 -6.74 18.12
N ASP A 294 34.85 -6.76 19.41
CA ASP A 294 34.59 -5.55 20.19
C ASP A 294 35.87 -4.83 20.68
N GLY A 295 37.03 -5.49 20.55
CA GLY A 295 38.32 -5.00 21.03
C GLY A 295 38.43 -4.93 22.56
N ARG A 296 37.46 -5.47 23.30
CA ARG A 296 37.34 -5.35 24.76
C ARG A 296 37.44 -6.68 25.48
N HIS A 297 37.16 -7.80 24.82
CA HIS A 297 37.20 -9.11 25.47
C HIS A 297 38.12 -10.10 24.75
N LEU A 298 38.73 -11.00 25.51
CA LEU A 298 39.55 -12.10 25.03
C LEU A 298 38.77 -13.41 25.13
N ARG A 299 38.65 -14.12 24.02
CA ARG A 299 38.01 -15.44 23.94
C ARG A 299 39.03 -16.56 23.84
N LEU A 300 38.67 -17.74 24.32
CA LEU A 300 39.54 -18.90 24.26
C LEU A 300 39.73 -19.38 22.81
N GLY A 301 40.96 -19.34 22.32
CA GLY A 301 41.36 -19.98 21.05
C GLY A 301 41.70 -21.45 21.26
N ALA A 302 42.78 -21.73 22.00
CA ALA A 302 43.24 -23.09 22.27
C ALA A 302 43.97 -23.22 23.61
N ALA A 303 43.71 -24.31 24.34
CA ALA A 303 44.38 -24.65 25.60
C ALA A 303 44.19 -26.16 25.93
N PRO A 304 44.88 -27.06 25.21
CA PRO A 304 44.56 -28.49 25.17
C PRO A 304 44.76 -29.24 26.50
N ASN A 305 45.73 -28.82 27.32
CA ASN A 305 46.06 -29.47 28.60
C ASN A 305 45.62 -28.66 29.84
N MET A 306 44.87 -27.57 29.64
CA MET A 306 44.41 -26.69 30.72
C MET A 306 43.07 -27.19 31.30
N PRO A 307 42.87 -27.20 32.64
CA PRO A 307 41.60 -27.65 33.23
C PRO A 307 40.39 -26.78 32.83
N GLU A 308 39.26 -27.41 32.50
CA GLU A 308 38.02 -26.72 32.10
C GLU A 308 37.52 -25.68 33.12
N SER A 309 37.71 -25.95 34.42
CA SER A 309 37.31 -25.04 35.50
C SER A 309 38.02 -23.68 35.40
N TYR A 310 39.26 -23.67 34.91
CA TYR A 310 40.03 -22.45 34.68
C TYR A 310 39.69 -21.80 33.35
N LEU A 311 39.47 -22.60 32.30
CA LEU A 311 39.11 -22.12 30.96
C LEU A 311 37.83 -21.28 30.96
N LYS A 312 36.83 -21.65 31.76
CA LYS A 312 35.60 -20.87 31.93
C LYS A 312 35.82 -19.46 32.48
N MET A 313 36.89 -19.24 33.24
CA MET A 313 37.21 -17.95 33.84
C MET A 313 37.96 -17.04 32.87
N VAL A 314 38.86 -17.60 32.06
CA VAL A 314 39.68 -16.83 31.11
C VAL A 314 38.99 -16.61 29.76
N ASN A 315 37.94 -17.37 29.45
CA ASN A 315 37.12 -17.17 28.27
C ASN A 315 36.13 -16.01 28.49
N GLY A 316 36.29 -14.92 27.77
CA GLY A 316 35.55 -13.66 27.95
C GLY A 316 36.25 -12.66 28.87
N LEU A 317 37.57 -12.79 29.05
CA LEU A 317 38.34 -11.89 29.91
C LEU A 317 38.39 -10.47 29.33
N GLU A 318 38.09 -9.46 30.14
CA GLU A 318 38.16 -8.06 29.72
C GLU A 318 39.62 -7.60 29.50
N VAL A 319 39.84 -6.81 28.46
CA VAL A 319 41.11 -6.15 28.15
C VAL A 319 41.20 -4.88 28.97
N GLY A 320 42.19 -4.82 29.86
CA GLY A 320 42.41 -3.66 30.71
C GLY A 320 43.64 -3.78 31.58
N GLU A 321 44.08 -2.66 32.11
CA GLU A 321 45.18 -2.59 33.07
C GLU A 321 44.80 -3.36 34.36
N GLY A 322 45.55 -4.41 34.67
CA GLY A 322 45.33 -5.23 35.87
C GLY A 322 44.33 -6.37 35.71
N MET A 323 43.79 -6.59 34.50
CA MET A 323 42.90 -7.71 34.20
C MET A 323 43.70 -9.00 33.91
N GLY A 324 44.43 -9.49 34.92
CA GLY A 324 45.28 -10.68 34.77
C GLY A 324 46.53 -10.42 33.91
N SER A 325 47.34 -11.45 33.67
CA SER A 325 48.48 -11.35 32.74
C SER A 325 48.03 -11.16 31.29
N CYS A 326 46.97 -11.87 30.89
CA CYS A 326 46.46 -11.92 29.52
C CYS A 326 45.84 -10.59 29.08
N GLY A 327 44.88 -10.05 29.83
CA GLY A 327 44.20 -8.79 29.51
C GLY A 327 45.15 -7.59 29.57
N THR A 328 46.07 -7.59 30.53
CA THR A 328 47.09 -6.52 30.67
C THR A 328 48.11 -6.55 29.52
N ALA A 329 48.53 -7.74 29.06
CA ALA A 329 49.47 -7.86 27.94
C ALA A 329 48.89 -7.31 26.63
N VAL A 330 47.60 -7.53 26.39
CA VAL A 330 46.89 -6.96 25.24
C VAL A 330 46.71 -5.45 25.39
N TYR A 331 46.32 -4.97 26.58
CA TYR A 331 46.13 -3.55 26.86
C TYR A 331 47.43 -2.73 26.70
N ARG A 332 48.56 -3.25 27.19
CA ARG A 332 49.87 -2.58 27.09
C ARG A 332 50.56 -2.82 25.75
N GLY A 333 50.24 -3.91 25.06
CA GLY A 333 50.99 -4.39 23.90
C GLY A 333 52.39 -4.92 24.26
N GLU A 334 52.65 -5.27 25.51
CA GLU A 334 53.97 -5.74 25.95
C GLU A 334 53.83 -7.02 26.78
N ARG A 335 54.90 -7.81 26.87
CA ARG A 335 54.93 -9.02 27.69
C ARG A 335 54.63 -8.70 29.14
N VAL A 336 53.73 -9.49 29.74
CA VAL A 336 53.45 -9.44 31.18
C VAL A 336 53.92 -10.72 31.84
N VAL A 337 54.73 -10.60 32.89
CA VAL A 337 55.28 -11.72 33.66
C VAL A 337 54.76 -11.62 35.09
N ILE A 338 54.06 -12.67 35.53
CA ILE A 338 53.67 -12.88 36.93
C ILE A 338 54.47 -14.08 37.42
N ASP A 339 55.50 -13.81 38.22
CA ASP A 339 56.39 -14.82 38.79
C ASP A 339 55.81 -15.51 40.03
N ASP A 340 54.88 -14.86 40.73
CA ASP A 340 54.07 -15.45 41.79
C ASP A 340 52.66 -14.82 41.85
N ILE A 341 51.64 -15.59 41.44
CA ILE A 341 50.23 -15.19 41.44
C ILE A 341 49.71 -14.85 42.84
N ALA A 342 50.27 -15.43 43.92
CA ALA A 342 49.77 -15.21 45.27
C ALA A 342 50.02 -13.77 45.76
N HIS A 343 51.10 -13.14 45.27
CA HIS A 343 51.58 -11.84 45.74
C HIS A 343 51.56 -10.75 44.67
N HIS A 344 51.33 -11.09 43.39
CA HIS A 344 51.33 -10.12 42.30
C HIS A 344 49.99 -9.36 42.19
N PRO A 345 49.98 -8.01 42.06
CA PRO A 345 48.76 -7.20 41.97
C PRO A 345 47.79 -7.66 40.87
N TYR A 346 48.31 -8.04 39.70
CA TYR A 346 47.51 -8.53 38.56
C TYR A 346 47.03 -9.98 38.71
N GLY A 347 47.53 -10.73 39.70
CA GLY A 347 47.11 -12.11 39.98
C GLY A 347 45.93 -12.23 40.94
N LEU A 348 45.59 -11.15 41.66
CA LEU A 348 44.65 -11.18 42.80
C LEU A 348 43.25 -11.68 42.42
N GLN A 349 42.72 -11.31 41.25
CA GLN A 349 41.40 -11.72 40.78
C GLN A 349 41.32 -13.23 40.47
N PHE A 350 42.44 -13.84 40.09
CA PHE A 350 42.51 -15.24 39.65
C PHE A 350 43.14 -16.16 40.69
N ARG A 351 43.63 -15.60 41.80
CA ARG A 351 44.48 -16.27 42.80
C ARG A 351 43.87 -17.55 43.34
N ASP A 352 42.65 -17.48 43.87
CA ASP A 352 42.07 -18.58 44.64
C ASP A 352 41.82 -19.81 43.74
N LEU A 353 41.39 -19.59 42.49
CA LEU A 353 41.17 -20.66 41.51
C LEU A 353 42.48 -21.15 40.88
N ALA A 354 43.42 -20.25 40.57
CA ALA A 354 44.74 -20.61 40.04
C ALA A 354 45.51 -21.52 41.01
N LEU A 355 45.50 -21.19 42.31
CA LEU A 355 46.16 -22.01 43.34
C LEU A 355 45.45 -23.35 43.56
N GLN A 356 44.11 -23.42 43.44
CA GLN A 356 43.36 -24.69 43.56
C GLN A 356 43.77 -25.73 42.50
N ILE A 357 44.15 -25.27 41.31
CA ILE A 357 44.62 -26.14 40.21
C ILE A 357 46.15 -26.20 40.11
N GLY A 358 46.85 -25.58 41.07
CA GLY A 358 48.30 -25.61 41.22
C GLY A 358 49.07 -24.68 40.28
N ILE A 359 48.44 -23.67 39.69
CA ILE A 359 49.14 -22.62 38.92
C ILE A 359 49.68 -21.57 39.90
N VAL A 360 50.98 -21.31 39.81
CA VAL A 360 51.72 -20.41 40.70
C VAL A 360 52.34 -19.24 39.95
N SER A 361 52.73 -19.41 38.69
CA SER A 361 53.24 -18.33 37.84
C SER A 361 52.60 -18.36 36.46
N CYS A 362 52.49 -17.20 35.82
CA CYS A 362 51.98 -17.08 34.46
C CYS A 362 52.64 -15.96 33.65
N TRP A 363 52.85 -16.21 32.36
CA TRP A 363 53.51 -15.30 31.44
C TRP A 363 52.65 -15.13 30.21
N SER A 364 52.43 -13.90 29.75
CA SER A 364 51.58 -13.61 28.60
C SER A 364 52.31 -12.74 27.60
N GLU A 365 52.43 -13.25 26.37
CA GLU A 365 52.99 -12.54 25.21
C GLU A 365 51.83 -12.01 24.34
N PRO A 366 51.84 -10.74 23.91
CA PRO A 366 50.87 -10.25 22.93
C PRO A 366 51.14 -10.86 21.54
N ILE A 367 50.08 -11.34 20.88
CA ILE A 367 50.15 -11.79 19.48
C ILE A 367 49.88 -10.58 18.60
N ARG A 368 50.81 -10.26 17.71
CA ARG A 368 50.74 -9.09 16.82
C ARG A 368 50.57 -9.50 15.37
N SER A 369 49.79 -8.72 14.61
CA SER A 369 49.74 -8.83 13.16
C SER A 369 51.02 -8.30 12.53
N SER A 370 51.25 -8.62 11.25
CA SER A 370 52.27 -8.05 10.39
C SER A 370 52.20 -6.52 10.27
N ARG A 371 51.03 -5.94 10.53
CA ARG A 371 50.76 -4.50 10.58
C ARG A 371 50.94 -3.86 11.96
N GLY A 372 51.17 -4.68 12.99
CA GLY A 372 51.41 -4.24 14.37
C GLY A 372 50.19 -4.29 15.29
N ASP A 373 49.01 -4.61 14.77
CA ASP A 373 47.75 -4.71 15.54
C ASP A 373 47.79 -5.89 16.51
N ILE A 374 47.16 -5.76 17.68
CA ILE A 374 47.09 -6.85 18.66
C ILE A 374 45.94 -7.79 18.28
N LEU A 375 46.24 -9.06 18.04
CA LEU A 375 45.27 -10.10 17.66
C LEU A 375 44.82 -10.95 18.84
N GLY A 376 45.55 -10.91 19.95
CA GLY A 376 45.29 -11.73 21.13
C GLY A 376 46.53 -11.86 22.00
N THR A 377 46.59 -12.93 22.80
CA THR A 377 47.72 -13.22 23.67
C THR A 377 48.00 -14.72 23.76
N PHE A 378 49.29 -15.08 23.80
CA PHE A 378 49.76 -16.42 24.09
C PHE A 378 50.29 -16.46 25.52
N SER A 379 49.61 -17.23 26.37
CA SER A 379 49.90 -17.32 27.80
C SER A 379 50.39 -18.70 28.20
N PHE A 380 51.30 -18.74 29.16
CA PHE A 380 51.91 -19.96 29.70
C PHE A 380 51.80 -19.95 31.22
N TYR A 381 51.35 -21.05 31.79
CA TYR A 381 51.08 -21.24 33.21
C TYR A 381 51.97 -22.35 33.77
N GLN A 382 52.47 -22.17 34.99
CA GLN A 382 53.40 -23.11 35.64
C GLN A 382 53.05 -23.34 37.09
N LYS A 383 53.47 -24.50 37.60
CA LYS A 383 53.22 -24.94 38.99
C LYS A 383 54.26 -24.48 40.00
N THR A 384 55.30 -23.79 39.54
CA THR A 384 56.39 -23.27 40.36
C THR A 384 56.57 -21.77 40.15
N PRO A 385 57.03 -21.02 41.17
CA PRO A 385 57.43 -19.63 40.98
C PRO A 385 58.63 -19.57 40.04
N THR A 386 58.46 -19.03 38.83
CA THR A 386 59.49 -19.07 37.79
C THR A 386 59.34 -17.87 36.86
N ARG A 387 60.48 -17.35 36.37
CA ARG A 387 60.56 -16.34 35.30
C ARG A 387 61.09 -16.99 34.02
N PRO A 388 60.65 -16.54 32.83
CA PRO A 388 61.11 -17.14 31.58
C PRO A 388 62.61 -16.88 31.40
N THR A 389 63.35 -17.92 31.04
CA THR A 389 64.74 -17.79 30.58
C THR A 389 64.79 -17.14 29.19
N GLN A 390 65.99 -16.83 28.70
CA GLN A 390 66.16 -16.35 27.33
C GLN A 390 65.70 -17.40 26.30
N GLU A 391 65.99 -18.67 26.55
CA GLU A 391 65.57 -19.77 25.69
C GLU A 391 64.04 -19.95 25.69
N ASP A 392 63.40 -19.75 26.85
CA ASP A 392 61.94 -19.78 27.00
C ASP A 392 61.31 -18.66 26.17
N THR A 393 61.91 -17.47 26.26
CA THR A 393 61.48 -16.28 25.51
C THR A 393 61.52 -16.52 24.00
N GLU A 394 62.58 -17.15 23.49
CA GLU A 394 62.71 -17.48 22.07
C GLU A 394 61.65 -18.48 21.61
N ALA A 395 61.38 -19.52 22.41
CA ALA A 395 60.33 -20.50 22.11
C ALA A 395 58.93 -19.87 22.10
N ILE A 396 58.64 -19.00 23.07
CA ILE A 396 57.39 -18.24 23.15
C ILE A 396 57.21 -17.37 21.91
N LEU A 397 58.24 -16.60 21.52
CA LEU A 397 58.18 -15.74 20.35
C LEU A 397 57.96 -16.54 19.05
N HIS A 398 58.57 -17.72 18.92
CA HIS A 398 58.36 -18.59 17.77
C HIS A 398 56.91 -19.10 17.70
N GLY A 399 56.34 -19.57 18.82
CA GLY A 399 54.93 -19.97 18.89
C GLY A 399 53.96 -18.82 18.62
N THR A 400 54.24 -17.64 19.18
CA THR A 400 53.47 -16.40 18.96
C THR A 400 53.47 -16.00 17.48
N HIS A 401 54.60 -16.14 16.79
CA HIS A 401 54.67 -15.87 15.35
C HIS A 401 53.80 -16.84 14.53
N LEU A 402 53.83 -18.14 14.83
CA LEU A 402 52.96 -19.11 14.16
C LEU A 402 51.47 -18.83 14.41
N ALA A 403 51.12 -18.46 15.65
CA ALA A 403 49.75 -18.08 16.01
C ALA A 403 49.31 -16.80 15.28
N SER A 404 50.19 -15.81 15.17
CA SER A 404 49.96 -14.57 14.40
C SER A 404 49.61 -14.85 12.94
N VAL A 405 50.42 -15.67 12.26
CA VAL A 405 50.18 -16.06 10.86
C VAL A 405 48.83 -16.78 10.70
N ALA A 406 48.51 -17.69 11.61
CA ALA A 406 47.23 -18.41 11.56
C ALA A 406 46.02 -17.49 11.79
N LEU A 407 46.10 -16.57 12.75
CA LEU A 407 45.04 -15.60 13.05
C LEU A 407 44.83 -14.59 11.92
N GLU A 408 45.90 -14.01 11.36
CA GLU A 408 45.80 -13.07 10.22
C GLU A 408 45.17 -13.72 9.00
N ARG A 409 45.55 -14.98 8.71
CA ARG A 409 44.99 -15.73 7.59
C ARG A 409 43.49 -15.93 7.75
N HIS A 410 43.06 -16.33 8.95
CA HIS A 410 41.66 -16.55 9.25
C HIS A 410 40.82 -15.27 9.13
N LEU A 411 41.28 -14.16 9.73
CA LEU A 411 40.59 -12.87 9.64
C LEU A 411 40.45 -12.39 8.19
N THR A 412 41.50 -12.54 7.38
CA THR A 412 41.46 -12.17 5.96
C THR A 412 40.46 -13.01 5.17
N GLU A 413 40.36 -14.31 5.48
CA GLU A 413 39.38 -15.21 4.84
C GLU A 413 37.94 -14.85 5.22
N GLU A 414 37.68 -14.53 6.50
CA GLU A 414 36.37 -14.06 6.95
C GLU A 414 35.95 -12.75 6.28
N GLU A 415 36.86 -11.77 6.17
CA GLU A 415 36.60 -10.51 5.47
C GLU A 415 36.23 -10.72 4.00
N LEU A 416 36.97 -11.60 3.31
CA LEU A 416 36.69 -11.95 1.91
C LEU A 416 35.34 -12.66 1.75
N GLN A 417 35.01 -13.59 2.65
CA GLN A 417 33.72 -14.27 2.64
C GLN A 417 32.56 -13.31 2.91
N LEU A 418 32.73 -12.35 3.83
CA LEU A 418 31.74 -11.32 4.11
C LEU A 418 31.53 -10.42 2.89
N ALA A 419 32.62 -9.92 2.27
CA ALA A 419 32.54 -9.10 1.07
C ALA A 419 31.87 -9.83 -0.11
N ALA A 420 32.22 -11.11 -0.31
CA ALA A 420 31.59 -11.96 -1.33
C ALA A 420 30.10 -12.17 -1.05
N SER A 421 29.74 -12.39 0.22
CA SER A 421 28.34 -12.56 0.63
C SER A 421 27.53 -11.28 0.39
N VAL A 422 28.06 -10.10 0.70
CA VAL A 422 27.41 -8.80 0.40
C VAL A 422 27.23 -8.62 -1.11
N TYR A 423 28.26 -8.92 -1.90
CA TYR A 423 28.19 -8.82 -3.36
C TYR A 423 27.11 -9.74 -3.96
N GLN A 424 27.01 -10.98 -3.47
CA GLN A 424 26.05 -11.98 -3.95
C GLN A 424 24.62 -11.73 -3.44
N ALA A 425 24.45 -11.28 -2.20
CA ALA A 425 23.16 -11.06 -1.57
C ALA A 425 22.53 -9.70 -1.88
N SER A 426 23.29 -8.77 -2.47
CA SER A 426 22.75 -7.44 -2.85
C SER A 426 21.52 -7.57 -3.74
N GLY A 427 20.47 -6.82 -3.38
CA GLY A 427 19.26 -6.67 -4.19
C GLY A 427 19.46 -5.79 -5.44
N GLU A 428 20.44 -4.89 -5.40
CA GLU A 428 20.78 -4.01 -6.52
C GLU A 428 21.75 -4.68 -7.50
N ALA A 429 21.59 -4.37 -8.79
CA ALA A 429 22.50 -4.83 -9.83
C ALA A 429 23.85 -4.15 -9.67
N ILE A 430 24.91 -4.95 -9.55
CA ILE A 430 26.29 -4.46 -9.47
C ILE A 430 27.04 -4.95 -10.71
N MET A 431 27.72 -4.02 -11.37
CA MET A 431 28.58 -4.26 -12.52
C MET A 431 29.92 -3.57 -12.30
N VAL A 432 31.01 -4.29 -12.52
CA VAL A 432 32.37 -3.77 -12.44
C VAL A 432 33.00 -3.85 -13.81
N SER A 433 33.61 -2.74 -14.26
CA SER A 433 34.37 -2.66 -15.51
C SER A 433 35.84 -2.31 -15.27
N ASP A 434 36.71 -2.66 -16.21
CA ASP A 434 38.12 -2.23 -16.23
C ASP A 434 38.32 -0.78 -16.66
N GLY A 435 39.57 -0.30 -16.68
CA GLY A 435 39.93 1.06 -17.11
C GLY A 435 39.57 1.37 -18.57
N GLY A 436 39.38 0.35 -19.42
CA GLY A 436 38.88 0.48 -20.79
C GLY A 436 37.34 0.41 -20.89
N ASN A 437 36.65 0.36 -19.74
CA ASN A 437 35.21 0.19 -19.62
C ASN A 437 34.66 -1.13 -20.22
N HIS A 438 35.41 -2.22 -20.07
CA HIS A 438 34.93 -3.58 -20.35
C HIS A 438 34.52 -4.27 -19.06
N ILE A 439 33.36 -4.94 -19.07
CA ILE A 439 32.79 -5.60 -17.89
C ILE A 439 33.69 -6.76 -17.44
N VAL A 440 34.11 -6.73 -16.19
CA VAL A 440 34.96 -7.75 -15.55
C VAL A 440 34.25 -8.53 -14.45
N ALA A 441 33.12 -8.04 -13.93
CA ALA A 441 32.30 -8.78 -12.98
C ALA A 441 30.86 -8.25 -12.94
N VAL A 442 29.90 -9.13 -12.71
CA VAL A 442 28.49 -8.78 -12.46
C VAL A 442 27.91 -9.68 -11.37
N ASN A 443 27.04 -9.13 -10.52
CA ASN A 443 26.42 -9.90 -9.45
C ASN A 443 25.12 -10.61 -9.92
N PRO A 444 24.53 -11.49 -9.11
CA PRO A 444 23.28 -12.17 -9.48
C PRO A 444 22.10 -11.22 -9.74
N ALA A 445 22.04 -10.07 -9.06
CA ALA A 445 20.98 -9.08 -9.29
C ALA A 445 21.06 -8.45 -10.69
N PHE A 446 22.26 -8.18 -11.20
CA PHE A 446 22.47 -7.74 -12.59
C PHE A 446 21.89 -8.73 -13.59
N VAL A 447 22.13 -10.03 -13.38
CA VAL A 447 21.64 -11.08 -14.28
C VAL A 447 20.11 -11.14 -14.26
N ARG A 448 19.50 -11.08 -13.07
CA ARG A 448 18.03 -11.06 -12.93
C ARG A 448 17.41 -9.83 -13.57
N LEU A 449 18.01 -8.66 -13.35
CA LEU A 449 17.48 -7.37 -13.83
C LEU A 449 17.62 -7.22 -15.35
N THR A 450 18.79 -7.50 -15.90
CA THR A 450 19.07 -7.24 -17.33
C THR A 450 18.68 -8.40 -18.24
N GLY A 451 18.56 -9.62 -17.68
CA GLY A 451 18.34 -10.86 -18.41
C GLY A 451 19.58 -11.41 -19.13
N TYR A 452 20.73 -10.71 -19.05
CA TYR A 452 22.00 -11.21 -19.57
C TYR A 452 22.69 -12.10 -18.55
N SER A 453 23.19 -13.25 -18.97
CA SER A 453 24.05 -14.07 -18.12
C SER A 453 25.43 -13.42 -17.95
N SER A 454 26.11 -13.72 -16.85
CA SER A 454 27.46 -13.22 -16.60
C SER A 454 28.39 -13.49 -17.79
N GLN A 455 28.40 -14.73 -18.31
CA GLN A 455 29.24 -15.14 -19.44
C GLN A 455 29.02 -14.31 -20.73
N GLU A 456 27.80 -13.84 -20.96
CA GLU A 456 27.47 -13.05 -22.16
C GLU A 456 28.02 -11.61 -22.10
N VAL A 457 28.15 -11.06 -20.89
CA VAL A 457 28.56 -9.66 -20.68
C VAL A 457 30.04 -9.52 -20.36
N MET A 458 30.71 -10.57 -19.90
CA MET A 458 32.16 -10.54 -19.65
C MET A 458 32.94 -10.03 -20.87
N GLY A 459 33.80 -9.03 -20.67
CA GLY A 459 34.61 -8.40 -21.71
C GLY A 459 33.85 -7.48 -22.68
N ARG A 460 32.53 -7.31 -22.51
CA ARG A 460 31.73 -6.38 -23.33
C ARG A 460 31.68 -4.99 -22.71
N SER A 461 31.35 -4.00 -23.53
CA SER A 461 31.05 -2.65 -23.05
C SER A 461 29.65 -2.58 -22.44
N PRO A 462 29.43 -1.83 -21.34
CA PRO A 462 28.10 -1.52 -20.80
C PRO A 462 27.10 -0.94 -21.81
N ALA A 463 27.57 -0.40 -22.94
CA ALA A 463 26.72 0.08 -24.03
C ALA A 463 25.75 -0.98 -24.59
N ILE A 464 25.97 -2.27 -24.33
CA ILE A 464 25.03 -3.35 -24.65
C ILE A 464 23.64 -3.16 -24.03
N LEU A 465 23.54 -2.42 -22.91
CA LEU A 465 22.29 -2.11 -22.23
C LEU A 465 21.58 -0.88 -22.83
N GLY A 466 22.18 -0.17 -23.79
CA GLY A 466 21.67 1.10 -24.28
C GLY A 466 20.29 1.01 -24.96
N SER A 467 19.33 1.83 -24.50
CA SER A 467 18.00 1.94 -25.14
C SER A 467 17.98 2.89 -26.35
N GLY A 468 18.96 3.77 -26.49
CA GLY A 468 18.98 4.85 -27.48
C GLY A 468 18.05 6.03 -27.16
N ARG A 469 17.39 6.05 -25.99
CA ARG A 469 16.56 7.18 -25.55
C ARG A 469 17.37 8.35 -24.98
N MET A 470 18.60 8.11 -24.53
CA MET A 470 19.49 9.17 -24.07
C MET A 470 20.27 9.73 -25.25
N ASP A 471 20.43 11.05 -25.28
CA ASP A 471 21.20 11.73 -26.31
C ASP A 471 22.71 11.71 -26.03
N LYS A 472 23.50 12.19 -27.00
CA LYS A 472 24.96 12.25 -26.86
C LYS A 472 25.40 13.25 -25.79
N SER A 473 24.69 14.36 -25.61
CA SER A 473 25.01 15.37 -24.59
C SER A 473 24.93 14.81 -23.18
N PHE A 474 23.95 13.95 -22.91
CA PHE A 474 23.78 13.27 -21.64
C PHE A 474 25.02 12.43 -21.28
N TYR A 475 25.45 11.56 -22.19
CA TYR A 475 26.63 10.71 -21.94
C TYR A 475 27.92 11.53 -21.82
N SER A 476 28.08 12.60 -22.60
CA SER A 476 29.23 13.51 -22.44
C SER A 476 29.27 14.14 -21.05
N ALA A 477 28.12 14.61 -20.54
CA ALA A 477 28.03 15.17 -19.19
C ALA A 477 28.32 14.12 -18.10
N MET A 478 27.85 12.89 -18.28
CA MET A 478 28.15 11.76 -17.38
C MET A 478 29.65 11.47 -17.32
N TRP A 479 30.32 11.34 -18.47
CA TRP A 479 31.77 11.05 -18.52
C TRP A 479 32.60 12.20 -17.93
N GLN A 480 32.22 13.45 -18.20
CA GLN A 480 32.87 14.61 -17.60
C GLN A 480 32.75 14.61 -16.06
N ALA A 481 31.60 14.22 -15.51
CA ALA A 481 31.42 14.09 -14.07
C ALA A 481 32.30 12.97 -13.48
N LEU A 482 32.42 11.83 -14.16
CA LEU A 482 33.30 10.73 -13.74
C LEU A 482 34.78 11.11 -13.78
N GLU A 483 35.21 11.90 -14.76
CA GLU A 483 36.59 12.39 -14.84
C GLU A 483 36.93 13.36 -13.71
N THR A 484 36.01 14.28 -13.40
CA THR A 484 36.25 15.38 -12.45
C THR A 484 35.99 15.02 -11.00
N SER A 485 34.99 14.18 -10.73
CA SER A 485 34.51 13.91 -9.37
C SER A 485 34.57 12.43 -8.96
N ASN A 486 35.05 11.55 -9.85
CA ASN A 486 35.09 10.09 -9.67
C ASN A 486 33.73 9.45 -9.36
N ARG A 487 32.63 10.18 -9.55
CA ARG A 487 31.28 9.71 -9.27
C ARG A 487 30.28 10.31 -10.26
N TRP A 488 29.27 9.53 -10.59
CA TRP A 488 28.08 10.02 -11.27
C TRP A 488 26.85 9.30 -10.73
N GLN A 489 25.71 9.99 -10.72
CA GLN A 489 24.42 9.38 -10.41
C GLN A 489 23.31 10.04 -11.24
N GLY A 490 22.34 9.26 -11.67
CA GLY A 490 21.18 9.79 -12.38
C GLY A 490 20.25 8.73 -12.95
N GLU A 491 19.17 9.20 -13.54
CA GLU A 491 18.19 8.37 -14.25
C GLU A 491 18.67 8.08 -15.67
N ILE A 492 18.56 6.83 -16.10
CA ILE A 492 18.86 6.40 -17.46
C ILE A 492 17.84 5.38 -17.95
N TRP A 493 17.53 5.44 -19.24
CA TRP A 493 16.70 4.44 -19.90
C TRP A 493 17.60 3.40 -20.56
N ASN A 494 17.50 2.17 -20.10
CA ASN A 494 18.23 1.03 -20.65
C ASN A 494 17.27 -0.02 -21.21
N ARG A 495 17.83 -1.05 -21.83
CA ARG A 495 17.11 -2.12 -22.51
C ARG A 495 17.61 -3.46 -22.01
N ARG A 496 16.68 -4.31 -21.59
CA ARG A 496 16.96 -5.70 -21.23
C ARG A 496 17.25 -6.53 -22.48
N LYS A 497 17.77 -7.74 -22.27
CA LYS A 497 18.02 -8.73 -23.34
C LYS A 497 16.77 -9.07 -24.17
N ASN A 498 15.58 -9.08 -23.55
CA ASN A 498 14.31 -9.36 -24.22
C ASN A 498 13.79 -8.18 -25.09
N GLY A 499 14.47 -7.03 -25.09
CA GLY A 499 14.08 -5.83 -25.84
C GLY A 499 13.26 -4.80 -25.04
N GLU A 500 12.81 -5.15 -23.83
CA GLU A 500 12.05 -4.26 -22.94
C GLU A 500 12.90 -3.06 -22.53
N VAL A 501 12.35 -1.86 -22.69
CA VAL A 501 12.99 -0.61 -22.27
C VAL A 501 12.49 -0.26 -20.87
N TYR A 502 13.42 -0.03 -19.95
CA TYR A 502 13.15 0.24 -18.54
C TYR A 502 13.94 1.47 -18.07
N ALA A 503 13.42 2.15 -17.06
CA ALA A 503 14.10 3.24 -16.38
C ALA A 503 14.90 2.66 -15.20
N GLU A 504 16.15 3.06 -15.07
CA GLU A 504 16.97 2.72 -13.92
C GLU A 504 17.55 3.96 -13.26
N TRP A 505 17.76 3.86 -11.95
CA TRP A 505 18.62 4.77 -11.21
C TRP A 505 20.03 4.18 -11.21
N LEU A 506 21.00 4.87 -11.82
CA LEU A 506 22.37 4.39 -11.98
C LEU A 506 23.32 5.26 -11.18
N THR A 507 24.17 4.62 -10.38
CA THR A 507 25.32 5.23 -9.70
C THR A 507 26.60 4.59 -10.20
N ILE A 508 27.59 5.40 -10.56
CA ILE A 508 28.90 4.95 -11.02
C ILE A 508 29.98 5.60 -10.16
N ASN A 509 30.89 4.79 -9.62
CA ASN A 509 32.09 5.24 -8.91
C ASN A 509 33.35 4.78 -9.64
N VAL A 510 34.38 5.64 -9.69
CA VAL A 510 35.67 5.35 -10.33
C VAL A 510 36.73 5.07 -9.26
N ILE A 511 37.38 3.91 -9.35
CA ILE A 511 38.59 3.59 -8.59
C ILE A 511 39.78 3.84 -9.50
N ARG A 512 40.76 4.60 -9.01
CA ARG A 512 41.98 4.93 -9.74
C ARG A 512 43.18 4.17 -9.18
N ASP A 513 44.17 3.92 -10.02
CA ASP A 513 45.45 3.35 -9.60
C ASP A 513 46.40 4.41 -9.01
N HIS A 514 47.61 3.98 -8.65
CA HIS A 514 48.65 4.85 -8.09
C HIS A 514 49.15 5.94 -9.05
N GLU A 515 48.90 5.80 -10.36
CA GLU A 515 49.25 6.78 -11.40
C GLU A 515 48.09 7.75 -11.68
N GLY A 516 46.97 7.62 -10.95
CA GLY A 516 45.77 8.44 -11.12
C GLY A 516 44.91 8.05 -12.32
N GLN A 517 45.21 6.94 -12.99
CA GLN A 517 44.42 6.46 -14.12
C GLN A 517 43.21 5.64 -13.64
N PRO A 518 42.07 5.67 -14.36
CA PRO A 518 40.93 4.81 -14.04
C PRO A 518 41.32 3.34 -14.06
N HIS A 519 41.21 2.67 -12.92
CA HIS A 519 41.48 1.24 -12.77
C HIS A 519 40.19 0.42 -12.86
N ARG A 520 39.11 0.88 -12.20
CA ARG A 520 37.79 0.25 -12.23
C ARG A 520 36.66 1.27 -12.26
N TYR A 521 35.57 0.90 -12.91
CA TYR A 521 34.26 1.54 -12.77
C TYR A 521 33.33 0.58 -12.04
N ILE A 522 32.72 1.03 -10.94
CA ILE A 522 31.72 0.28 -10.19
C ILE A 522 30.37 0.94 -10.42
N ALA A 523 29.51 0.26 -11.17
CA ALA A 523 28.14 0.66 -11.45
C ALA A 523 27.16 -0.12 -10.57
N MET A 524 26.25 0.60 -9.92
CA MET A 524 25.15 0.07 -9.14
C MET A 524 23.84 0.64 -9.67
N PHE A 525 22.85 -0.21 -9.96
CA PHE A 525 21.59 0.26 -10.51
C PHE A 525 20.38 -0.58 -10.11
N SER A 526 19.23 0.09 -10.05
CA SER A 526 17.94 -0.47 -9.70
C SER A 526 16.85 -0.04 -10.68
N ASP A 527 15.88 -0.91 -10.93
CA ASP A 527 14.71 -0.58 -11.74
C ASP A 527 13.79 0.42 -11.03
N ILE A 528 13.51 1.54 -11.67
CA ILE A 528 12.56 2.55 -11.18
C ILE A 528 11.34 2.69 -12.09
N THR A 529 11.14 1.76 -13.03
CA THR A 529 10.05 1.81 -14.02
C THR A 529 8.68 1.82 -13.35
N ALA A 530 8.45 0.92 -12.39
CA ALA A 530 7.19 0.87 -11.64
C ALA A 530 6.92 2.18 -10.88
N LYS A 531 7.96 2.78 -10.29
CA LYS A 531 7.87 4.08 -9.61
C LYS A 531 7.48 5.19 -10.60
N LYS A 532 8.11 5.26 -11.76
CA LYS A 532 7.78 6.26 -12.81
C LYS A 532 6.36 6.08 -13.35
N GLN A 533 5.93 4.84 -13.58
CA GLN A 533 4.56 4.54 -14.03
C GLN A 533 3.53 4.92 -12.97
N ALA A 534 3.82 4.65 -11.70
CA ALA A 534 2.97 5.06 -10.59
C ALA A 534 2.91 6.58 -10.46
N GLU A 535 4.03 7.29 -10.57
CA GLU A 535 4.07 8.76 -10.55
C GLU A 535 3.24 9.38 -11.69
N GLU A 536 3.36 8.87 -12.91
CA GLU A 536 2.57 9.31 -14.06
C GLU A 536 1.07 9.03 -13.86
N THR A 537 0.73 7.84 -13.36
CA THR A 537 -0.65 7.44 -13.09
C THR A 537 -1.27 8.34 -12.00
N ILE A 538 -0.56 8.57 -10.90
CA ILE A 538 -0.97 9.48 -9.82
C ILE A 538 -1.17 10.90 -10.38
N TRP A 539 -0.26 11.37 -11.23
CA TRP A 539 -0.38 12.67 -11.85
C TRP A 539 -1.61 12.77 -12.76
N GLN A 540 -1.86 11.76 -13.59
CA GLN A 540 -3.05 11.72 -14.45
C GLN A 540 -4.34 11.69 -13.62
N GLN A 541 -4.43 10.81 -12.61
CA GLN A 541 -5.59 10.72 -11.72
C GLN A 541 -5.84 12.01 -10.92
N ALA A 542 -4.77 12.71 -10.52
CA ALA A 542 -4.89 13.96 -9.78
C ALA A 542 -5.34 15.15 -10.64
N ASN A 543 -5.15 15.09 -11.97
CA ASN A 543 -5.32 16.24 -12.86
C ASN A 543 -6.36 16.05 -13.97
N TYR A 544 -6.76 14.83 -14.29
CA TYR A 544 -7.74 14.53 -15.34
C TYR A 544 -8.94 13.77 -14.78
N ASP A 545 -10.10 13.96 -15.43
CA ASP A 545 -11.31 13.18 -15.20
C ASP A 545 -11.14 11.80 -15.85
N GLN A 546 -11.27 10.73 -15.06
CA GLN A 546 -10.97 9.37 -15.53
C GLN A 546 -11.94 8.88 -16.61
N LEU A 547 -13.16 9.41 -16.64
CA LEU A 547 -14.18 8.99 -17.60
C LEU A 547 -13.98 9.68 -18.96
N THR A 548 -13.87 11.01 -18.96
CA THR A 548 -13.84 11.80 -20.20
C THR A 548 -12.43 12.08 -20.72
N GLY A 549 -11.39 11.90 -19.90
CA GLY A 549 -10.01 12.27 -20.24
C GLY A 549 -9.77 13.78 -20.29
N LEU A 550 -10.77 14.60 -19.95
CA LEU A 550 -10.63 16.06 -19.86
C LEU A 550 -9.93 16.46 -18.55
N PRO A 551 -9.30 17.66 -18.49
CA PRO A 551 -8.87 18.26 -17.23
C PRO A 551 -9.98 18.22 -16.18
N ASN A 552 -9.63 17.81 -14.96
CA ASN A 552 -10.56 17.85 -13.84
C ASN A 552 -10.63 19.25 -13.21
N ARG A 553 -11.52 19.41 -12.22
CA ARG A 553 -11.71 20.67 -11.48
C ARG A 553 -10.40 21.28 -10.94
N ARG A 554 -9.43 20.46 -10.51
CA ARG A 554 -8.15 20.93 -9.98
C ARG A 554 -7.28 21.52 -11.09
N LEU A 555 -7.02 20.75 -12.14
CA LEU A 555 -6.19 21.20 -13.26
C LEU A 555 -6.81 22.40 -13.97
N PHE A 556 -8.15 22.41 -14.11
CA PHE A 556 -8.89 23.55 -14.65
C PHE A 556 -8.64 24.84 -13.87
N ARG A 557 -8.79 24.82 -12.53
CA ARG A 557 -8.56 26.00 -11.70
C ARG A 557 -7.12 26.50 -11.78
N ASP A 558 -6.16 25.58 -11.85
CA ASP A 558 -4.75 25.94 -12.00
C ASP A 558 -4.46 26.57 -13.36
N ARG A 559 -5.01 26.02 -14.46
CA ARG A 559 -4.91 26.62 -15.82
C ARG A 559 -5.59 27.99 -15.88
N LEU A 560 -6.84 28.09 -15.43
CA LEU A 560 -7.59 29.34 -15.39
C LEU A 560 -6.85 30.43 -14.58
N ARG A 561 -6.16 30.06 -13.49
CA ARG A 561 -5.32 31.01 -12.73
C ARG A 561 -4.15 31.53 -13.55
N GLN A 562 -3.48 30.67 -14.31
CA GLN A 562 -2.38 31.07 -15.18
C GLN A 562 -2.87 31.95 -16.33
N ASP A 563 -3.99 31.59 -16.93
CA ASP A 563 -4.62 32.29 -18.04
C ASP A 563 -5.11 33.68 -17.63
N LEU A 564 -5.76 33.80 -16.47
CA LEU A 564 -6.20 35.10 -15.94
C LEU A 564 -5.00 36.02 -15.66
N ARG A 565 -3.91 35.49 -15.08
CA ARG A 565 -2.66 36.25 -14.89
C ARG A 565 -2.01 36.67 -16.22
N ARG A 566 -2.18 35.88 -17.28
CA ARG A 566 -1.69 36.20 -18.62
C ARG A 566 -2.55 37.30 -19.25
N ALA A 567 -3.87 37.15 -19.22
CA ALA A 567 -4.82 38.14 -19.71
C ALA A 567 -4.63 39.51 -19.02
N GLN A 568 -4.48 39.51 -17.69
CA GLN A 568 -4.22 40.73 -16.91
C GLN A 568 -2.92 41.43 -17.32
N ARG A 569 -1.84 40.69 -17.57
CA ARG A 569 -0.55 41.26 -18.01
C ARG A 569 -0.60 41.80 -19.44
N GLN A 570 -1.41 41.19 -20.29
CA GLN A 570 -1.56 41.56 -21.70
C GLN A 570 -2.69 42.56 -21.94
N ASN A 571 -3.39 42.97 -20.87
CA ASN A 571 -4.61 43.78 -20.94
C ASN A 571 -5.66 43.19 -21.91
N GLY A 572 -5.72 41.85 -21.97
CA GLY A 572 -6.61 41.09 -22.84
C GLY A 572 -7.85 40.58 -22.08
N ALA A 573 -8.87 40.21 -22.85
CA ALA A 573 -10.08 39.61 -22.32
C ALA A 573 -9.96 38.08 -22.25
N LEU A 574 -10.65 37.48 -21.28
CA LEU A 574 -10.79 36.03 -21.13
C LEU A 574 -12.26 35.69 -20.98
N GLY A 575 -12.71 34.71 -21.76
CA GLY A 575 -14.08 34.19 -21.71
C GLY A 575 -14.14 32.93 -20.87
N LEU A 576 -15.15 32.83 -20.01
CA LEU A 576 -15.45 31.63 -19.25
C LEU A 576 -16.90 31.21 -19.52
N MET A 577 -17.08 29.97 -19.93
CA MET A 577 -18.39 29.35 -20.07
C MET A 577 -18.53 28.20 -19.09
N PHE A 578 -19.69 28.13 -18.46
CA PHE A 578 -20.08 27.02 -17.61
C PHE A 578 -21.27 26.31 -18.24
N VAL A 579 -21.13 25.00 -18.48
CA VAL A 579 -22.05 24.20 -19.28
C VAL A 579 -22.59 23.09 -18.40
N ASP A 580 -23.91 22.92 -18.39
CA ASP A 580 -24.59 21.86 -17.65
C ASP A 580 -25.57 21.13 -18.57
N LEU A 581 -25.54 19.80 -18.53
CA LEU A 581 -26.40 18.97 -19.37
C LEU A 581 -27.80 18.86 -18.75
N ASP A 582 -28.81 19.29 -19.49
CA ASP A 582 -30.19 19.28 -19.04
C ASP A 582 -30.68 17.83 -18.86
N ARG A 583 -31.32 17.56 -17.72
CA ARG A 583 -31.99 16.28 -17.41
C ARG A 583 -31.08 15.05 -17.51
N PHE A 584 -29.77 15.21 -17.35
CA PHE A 584 -28.83 14.08 -17.32
C PHE A 584 -29.20 13.01 -16.27
N LYS A 585 -29.77 13.44 -15.13
CA LYS A 585 -30.29 12.53 -14.10
C LYS A 585 -31.39 11.60 -14.61
N GLU A 586 -32.30 12.10 -15.44
CA GLU A 586 -33.38 11.28 -16.03
C GLU A 586 -32.83 10.20 -16.97
N ILE A 587 -31.75 10.51 -17.70
CA ILE A 587 -31.05 9.52 -18.53
C ILE A 587 -30.46 8.40 -17.66
N ASN A 588 -29.78 8.75 -16.56
CA ASN A 588 -29.25 7.74 -15.64
C ASN A 588 -30.35 6.88 -15.00
N GLU A 589 -31.48 7.48 -14.65
CA GLU A 589 -32.61 6.78 -14.03
C GLU A 589 -33.36 5.88 -15.03
N THR A 590 -33.40 6.27 -16.31
CA THR A 590 -34.15 5.54 -17.35
C THR A 590 -33.30 4.48 -18.05
N LEU A 591 -32.04 4.80 -18.37
CA LEU A 591 -31.15 3.98 -19.21
C LEU A 591 -29.96 3.39 -18.45
N GLY A 592 -29.79 3.76 -17.18
CA GLY A 592 -28.71 3.28 -16.32
C GLY A 592 -27.42 4.09 -16.44
N HIS A 593 -26.51 3.88 -15.47
CA HIS A 593 -25.26 4.64 -15.36
C HIS A 593 -24.29 4.41 -16.51
N GLU A 594 -24.23 3.22 -17.12
CA GLU A 594 -23.36 2.97 -18.27
C GLU A 594 -23.74 3.82 -19.49
N ALA A 595 -25.04 4.05 -19.71
CA ALA A 595 -25.53 4.92 -20.77
C ALA A 595 -25.20 6.39 -20.47
N GLY A 596 -25.35 6.81 -19.21
CA GLY A 596 -24.92 8.14 -18.77
C GLY A 596 -23.42 8.38 -18.96
N ASP A 597 -22.59 7.39 -18.66
CA ASP A 597 -21.14 7.48 -18.84
C ASP A 597 -20.75 7.65 -20.32
N LYS A 598 -21.39 6.90 -21.22
CA LYS A 598 -21.21 7.05 -22.67
C LYS A 598 -21.63 8.42 -23.16
N LEU A 599 -22.77 8.91 -22.67
CA LEU A 599 -23.27 10.24 -22.98
C LEU A 599 -22.24 11.31 -22.57
N LEU A 600 -21.65 11.21 -21.39
CA LEU A 600 -20.62 12.14 -20.91
C LEU A 600 -19.35 12.11 -21.75
N ILE A 601 -18.89 10.92 -22.16
CA ILE A 601 -17.74 10.75 -23.06
C ILE A 601 -18.02 11.43 -24.41
N GLU A 602 -19.19 11.17 -25.00
CA GLU A 602 -19.57 11.75 -26.29
C GLU A 602 -19.79 13.27 -26.18
N ALA A 603 -20.38 13.75 -25.07
CA ALA A 603 -20.55 15.18 -24.80
C ALA A 603 -19.19 15.88 -24.70
N ALA A 604 -18.22 15.30 -24.00
CA ALA A 604 -16.86 15.81 -23.93
C ALA A 604 -16.21 15.94 -25.34
N GLN A 605 -16.39 14.93 -26.20
CA GLN A 605 -15.87 14.94 -27.57
C GLN A 605 -16.54 16.02 -28.43
N ARG A 606 -17.87 16.18 -28.31
CA ARG A 606 -18.64 17.19 -29.04
C ARG A 606 -18.27 18.62 -28.62
N ILE A 607 -18.10 18.84 -27.32
CA ILE A 607 -17.62 20.13 -26.79
C ILE A 607 -16.20 20.40 -27.30
N ASN A 608 -15.31 19.42 -27.24
CA ASN A 608 -13.92 19.54 -27.73
C ASN A 608 -13.83 19.84 -29.22
N SER A 609 -14.74 19.29 -30.02
CA SER A 609 -14.81 19.56 -31.46
C SER A 609 -15.41 20.94 -31.79
N SER A 610 -16.00 21.62 -30.81
CA SER A 610 -16.67 22.92 -30.97
C SER A 610 -15.77 24.11 -30.62
N VAL A 611 -14.56 23.86 -30.09
CA VAL A 611 -13.60 24.88 -29.67
C VAL A 611 -12.27 24.73 -30.41
N ARG A 612 -11.36 25.70 -30.25
CA ARG A 612 -10.01 25.65 -30.87
C ARG A 612 -9.02 24.93 -29.96
N ASP A 613 -7.91 24.47 -30.54
CA ASP A 613 -6.79 23.86 -29.78
C ASP A 613 -6.17 24.80 -28.71
N THR A 614 -6.37 26.11 -28.85
CA THR A 614 -5.91 27.12 -27.89
C THR A 614 -6.85 27.31 -26.70
N ASP A 615 -8.09 26.83 -26.81
CA ASP A 615 -9.11 26.92 -25.78
C ASP A 615 -8.99 25.74 -24.82
N SER A 616 -9.36 25.93 -23.56
CA SER A 616 -9.28 24.85 -22.56
C SER A 616 -10.67 24.39 -22.17
N ILE A 617 -10.90 23.08 -22.21
CA ILE A 617 -12.12 22.45 -21.70
C ILE A 617 -11.78 21.66 -20.44
N ALA A 618 -12.74 21.55 -19.54
CA ALA A 618 -12.66 20.74 -18.34
C ALA A 618 -14.01 20.14 -17.99
N ARG A 619 -14.01 19.02 -17.27
CA ARG A 619 -15.19 18.49 -16.58
C ARG A 619 -15.06 18.79 -15.09
N LEU A 620 -16.03 19.51 -14.53
CA LEU A 620 -15.96 19.95 -13.13
C LEU A 620 -16.60 18.93 -12.17
N GLY A 621 -17.43 18.03 -12.67
CA GLY A 621 -18.07 16.92 -11.96
C GLY A 621 -19.48 16.64 -12.49
N SER A 622 -20.03 15.45 -12.24
CA SER A 622 -21.38 15.05 -12.70
C SER A 622 -21.58 15.35 -14.20
N ASP A 623 -22.42 16.32 -14.52
CA ASP A 623 -22.88 16.81 -15.81
C ASP A 623 -22.36 18.22 -16.14
N GLU A 624 -21.42 18.74 -15.34
CA GLU A 624 -20.86 20.08 -15.48
C GLU A 624 -19.54 20.10 -16.26
N PHE A 625 -19.47 20.94 -17.27
CA PHE A 625 -18.28 21.25 -18.06
C PHE A 625 -17.94 22.73 -17.98
N ALA A 626 -16.67 23.07 -18.19
CA ALA A 626 -16.20 24.45 -18.28
C ALA A 626 -15.35 24.65 -19.54
N ILE A 627 -15.48 25.81 -20.16
CA ILE A 627 -14.72 26.21 -21.34
C ILE A 627 -14.07 27.57 -21.06
N THR A 628 -12.76 27.66 -21.29
CA THR A 628 -11.99 28.91 -21.21
C THR A 628 -11.53 29.32 -22.60
N LEU A 629 -11.90 30.52 -23.02
CA LEU A 629 -11.54 31.11 -24.31
C LEU A 629 -10.50 32.23 -24.10
N LEU A 630 -9.37 32.15 -24.81
CA LEU A 630 -8.27 33.10 -24.70
C LEU A 630 -8.15 33.96 -25.96
N GLY A 631 -7.69 35.20 -25.79
CA GLY A 631 -7.40 36.09 -26.92
C GLY A 631 -8.64 36.58 -27.66
N LEU A 632 -9.76 36.74 -26.93
CA LEU A 632 -11.00 37.26 -27.48
C LEU A 632 -10.78 38.65 -28.09
N VAL A 633 -11.12 38.78 -29.38
CA VAL A 633 -11.07 40.06 -30.11
C VAL A 633 -12.42 40.77 -30.04
N GLU A 634 -13.52 40.00 -30.10
CA GLU A 634 -14.89 40.51 -30.04
C GLU A 634 -15.77 39.64 -29.13
N PRO A 635 -16.69 40.22 -28.32
CA PRO A 635 -17.60 39.46 -27.47
C PRO A 635 -18.48 38.44 -28.23
N ASN A 636 -18.84 38.73 -29.50
CA ASN A 636 -19.64 37.84 -30.35
C ASN A 636 -18.98 36.48 -30.62
N GLU A 637 -17.66 36.37 -30.44
CA GLU A 637 -16.94 35.11 -30.56
C GLU A 637 -17.40 34.09 -29.52
N MET A 638 -17.73 34.54 -28.30
CA MET A 638 -18.28 33.67 -27.25
C MET A 638 -19.67 33.17 -27.60
N GLU A 639 -20.55 34.02 -28.12
CA GLU A 639 -21.91 33.58 -28.49
C GLU A 639 -21.87 32.52 -29.59
N ARG A 640 -20.96 32.69 -30.56
CA ARG A 640 -20.76 31.69 -31.62
C ARG A 640 -20.30 30.35 -31.07
N VAL A 641 -19.36 30.33 -30.13
CA VAL A 641 -18.89 29.08 -29.52
C VAL A 641 -19.99 28.45 -28.67
N ALA A 642 -20.72 29.25 -27.88
CA ALA A 642 -21.85 28.76 -27.08
C ALA A 642 -22.94 28.13 -27.97
N GLN A 643 -23.30 28.78 -29.08
CA GLN A 643 -24.26 28.24 -30.04
C GLN A 643 -23.76 26.96 -30.71
N ALA A 644 -22.47 26.89 -31.07
CA ALA A 644 -21.88 25.68 -31.64
C ALA A 644 -21.94 24.50 -30.67
N VAL A 645 -21.62 24.75 -29.39
CA VAL A 645 -21.71 23.74 -28.32
C VAL A 645 -23.15 23.28 -28.11
N LEU A 646 -24.12 24.20 -28.02
CA LEU A 646 -25.55 23.86 -27.89
C LEU A 646 -26.06 23.04 -29.08
N LEU A 647 -25.68 23.42 -30.30
CA LEU A 647 -26.07 22.70 -31.51
C LEU A 647 -25.45 21.29 -31.56
N ALA A 648 -24.20 21.14 -31.11
CA ALA A 648 -23.53 19.84 -31.04
C ALA A 648 -24.15 18.94 -29.97
N LEU A 649 -24.46 19.49 -28.78
CA LEU A 649 -25.06 18.75 -27.68
C LEU A 649 -26.53 18.38 -27.95
N SER A 650 -27.27 19.15 -28.73
CA SER A 650 -28.66 18.82 -29.09
C SER A 650 -28.80 17.70 -30.14
N GLN A 651 -27.70 17.25 -30.76
CA GLN A 651 -27.75 16.09 -31.66
C GLN A 651 -28.05 14.79 -30.86
N PRO A 652 -28.72 13.79 -31.44
CA PRO A 652 -29.01 12.53 -30.75
C PRO A 652 -27.73 11.80 -30.33
N PHE A 653 -27.68 11.24 -29.12
CA PHE A 653 -26.55 10.45 -28.59
C PHE A 653 -26.75 8.96 -28.85
N SER A 654 -25.71 8.28 -29.30
CA SER A 654 -25.79 6.85 -29.61
C SER A 654 -25.38 6.01 -28.39
N LEU A 655 -26.36 5.53 -27.63
CA LEU A 655 -26.16 4.82 -26.35
C LEU A 655 -26.39 3.31 -26.55
N ASP A 656 -25.54 2.69 -27.38
CA ASP A 656 -25.61 1.30 -27.86
C ASP A 656 -26.91 0.88 -28.56
N THR A 657 -27.96 0.64 -27.78
CA THR A 657 -29.25 0.10 -28.25
C THR A 657 -30.37 1.14 -28.26
N GLU A 658 -30.14 2.28 -27.61
CA GLU A 658 -31.11 3.36 -27.46
C GLU A 658 -30.50 4.69 -27.92
N VAL A 659 -31.36 5.65 -28.25
CA VAL A 659 -30.96 7.01 -28.63
C VAL A 659 -31.32 7.97 -27.50
N GLY A 660 -30.30 8.64 -26.95
CA GLY A 660 -30.48 9.65 -25.91
C GLY A 660 -30.65 11.05 -26.51
N TYR A 661 -31.56 11.84 -25.93
CA TYR A 661 -31.71 13.25 -26.27
C TYR A 661 -31.47 14.08 -25.00
N VAL A 662 -30.42 14.90 -25.03
CA VAL A 662 -30.17 15.91 -23.99
C VAL A 662 -29.96 17.27 -24.65
N SER A 663 -30.22 18.31 -23.89
CA SER A 663 -29.81 19.67 -24.21
C SER A 663 -28.80 20.15 -23.17
N ALA A 664 -28.34 21.40 -23.29
CA ALA A 664 -27.48 21.98 -22.28
C ALA A 664 -27.86 23.44 -22.01
N CYS A 665 -27.51 23.91 -20.82
CA CYS A 665 -27.56 25.32 -20.46
C CYS A 665 -26.16 25.86 -20.28
N ILE A 666 -25.89 27.06 -20.82
CA ILE A 666 -24.57 27.68 -20.76
C ILE A 666 -24.63 29.04 -20.06
N GLY A 667 -23.79 29.24 -19.05
CA GLY A 667 -23.56 30.54 -18.43
C GLY A 667 -22.24 31.15 -18.88
N ILE A 668 -22.26 32.41 -19.28
CA ILE A 668 -21.11 33.10 -19.88
C ILE A 668 -20.66 34.26 -18.99
N THR A 669 -19.35 34.33 -18.69
CA THR A 669 -18.70 35.49 -18.05
C THR A 669 -17.46 35.94 -18.81
N LEU A 670 -17.18 37.23 -18.70
CA LEU A 670 -16.06 37.90 -19.35
C LEU A 670 -15.16 38.57 -18.31
N PHE A 671 -13.89 38.19 -18.26
CA PHE A 671 -12.87 38.97 -17.58
C PHE A 671 -12.42 40.14 -18.46
N PRO A 672 -12.28 41.37 -17.92
CA PRO A 672 -12.41 41.74 -16.49
C PRO A 672 -13.83 42.22 -16.07
N ASN A 673 -14.77 42.32 -17.00
CA ASN A 673 -16.07 42.97 -16.79
C ASN A 673 -16.92 42.31 -15.69
N ASP A 674 -16.93 40.98 -15.66
CA ASP A 674 -17.79 40.17 -14.80
C ASP A 674 -17.05 39.62 -13.58
N GLY A 675 -15.80 40.03 -13.36
CA GLY A 675 -15.00 39.60 -12.22
C GLY A 675 -13.50 39.80 -12.43
N LEU A 676 -12.78 40.08 -11.34
CA LEU A 676 -11.32 40.28 -11.36
C LEU A 676 -10.54 39.06 -10.84
N ASP A 677 -11.25 38.09 -10.27
CA ASP A 677 -10.69 36.87 -9.69
C ASP A 677 -11.50 35.65 -10.12
N ILE A 678 -10.89 34.47 -9.96
CA ILE A 678 -11.45 33.19 -10.41
C ILE A 678 -12.77 32.86 -9.71
N GLU A 679 -12.88 33.11 -8.40
CA GLU A 679 -14.09 32.74 -7.66
C GLU A 679 -15.27 33.58 -8.11
N THR A 680 -15.06 34.87 -8.34
CA THR A 680 -16.09 35.77 -8.87
C THR A 680 -16.54 35.34 -10.27
N LEU A 681 -15.61 35.05 -11.19
CA LEU A 681 -15.96 34.62 -12.55
C LEU A 681 -16.72 33.29 -12.58
N LEU A 682 -16.30 32.29 -11.79
CA LEU A 682 -16.99 31.01 -11.69
C LEU A 682 -18.39 31.16 -11.10
N LYS A 683 -18.50 31.93 -10.01
CA LYS A 683 -19.78 32.21 -9.35
C LYS A 683 -20.76 32.94 -10.28
N ASN A 684 -20.26 33.82 -11.11
CA ASN A 684 -21.08 34.60 -12.04
C ASN A 684 -21.47 33.76 -13.27
N ALA A 685 -20.61 32.87 -13.74
CA ALA A 685 -20.93 31.93 -14.81
C ALA A 685 -22.02 30.94 -14.38
N ASP A 686 -21.92 30.41 -13.15
CA ASP A 686 -22.95 29.56 -12.55
C ASP A 686 -24.32 30.25 -12.45
N GLN A 687 -24.36 31.51 -12.01
CA GLN A 687 -25.61 32.28 -11.97
C GLN A 687 -26.22 32.49 -13.36
N ALA A 688 -25.39 32.79 -14.36
CA ALA A 688 -25.84 32.94 -15.73
C ALA A 688 -26.38 31.61 -16.29
N MET A 689 -25.71 30.49 -16.02
CA MET A 689 -26.15 29.15 -16.42
C MET A 689 -27.51 28.80 -15.81
N HIS A 690 -27.71 29.11 -14.52
CA HIS A 690 -29.01 28.95 -13.86
C HIS A 690 -30.10 29.83 -14.47
N ALA A 691 -29.77 31.07 -14.88
CA ALA A 691 -30.71 31.92 -15.59
C ALA A 691 -31.11 31.32 -16.95
N ALA A 692 -30.15 30.71 -17.67
CA ALA A 692 -30.42 29.99 -18.91
C ALA A 692 -31.38 28.80 -18.70
N LYS A 693 -31.20 28.03 -17.60
CA LYS A 693 -32.13 26.94 -17.23
C LYS A 693 -33.56 27.45 -17.05
N GLN A 694 -33.74 28.57 -16.35
CA GLN A 694 -35.06 29.16 -16.09
C GLN A 694 -35.71 29.76 -17.35
N ALA A 695 -34.91 30.19 -18.32
CA ALA A 695 -35.38 30.81 -19.56
C ALA A 695 -35.84 29.80 -20.63
N GLY A 696 -35.77 28.49 -20.39
CA GLY A 696 -36.37 27.48 -21.27
C GLY A 696 -35.52 26.27 -21.65
N HIS A 697 -34.43 25.96 -20.92
CA HIS A 697 -33.44 24.92 -21.29
C HIS A 697 -32.84 25.11 -22.69
N ASN A 698 -31.79 24.35 -23.06
CA ASN A 698 -31.17 24.45 -24.38
C ASN A 698 -30.77 25.87 -24.85
N ASN A 699 -30.23 26.68 -23.95
CA ASN A 699 -29.90 28.08 -24.23
C ASN A 699 -28.67 28.55 -23.45
N PHE A 700 -28.16 29.73 -23.78
CA PHE A 700 -27.11 30.38 -23.02
C PHE A 700 -27.60 31.71 -22.42
N SER A 701 -26.95 32.15 -21.35
CA SER A 701 -27.14 33.48 -20.78
C SER A 701 -25.79 34.10 -20.45
N TRP A 702 -25.69 35.40 -20.69
CA TRP A 702 -24.64 36.22 -20.14
C TRP A 702 -24.89 36.47 -18.66
N PHE A 703 -23.83 36.63 -17.89
CA PHE A 703 -23.93 37.22 -16.57
C PHE A 703 -24.34 38.70 -16.68
N THR A 704 -25.29 39.12 -15.85
CA THR A 704 -25.63 40.53 -15.65
C THR A 704 -25.83 40.81 -14.16
N LEU A 705 -25.64 42.06 -13.75
CA LEU A 705 -25.85 42.45 -12.36
C LEU A 705 -27.31 42.24 -11.91
N ASP A 706 -28.27 42.41 -12.82
CA ASP A 706 -29.69 42.19 -12.54
C ASP A 706 -29.99 40.71 -12.23
N LEU A 707 -29.33 39.76 -12.93
CA LEU A 707 -29.42 38.33 -12.61
C LEU A 707 -28.88 38.03 -11.21
N GLN A 708 -27.75 38.65 -10.83
CA GLN A 708 -27.20 38.49 -9.49
C GLN A 708 -28.16 39.00 -8.41
N LEU A 709 -28.74 40.18 -8.62
CA LEU A 709 -29.71 40.76 -7.69
C LEU A 709 -30.99 39.92 -7.59
N ALA A 710 -31.51 39.43 -8.71
CA ALA A 710 -32.67 38.55 -8.74
C ALA A 710 -32.42 37.24 -7.97
N ALA A 711 -31.26 36.60 -8.16
CA ALA A 711 -30.88 35.39 -7.44
C ALA A 711 -30.77 35.64 -5.93
N GLN A 712 -30.24 36.80 -5.51
CA GLN A 712 -30.16 37.18 -4.09
C GLN A 712 -31.54 37.43 -3.48
N VAL A 713 -32.44 38.11 -4.21
CA VAL A 713 -33.83 38.32 -3.78
C VAL A 713 -34.55 36.99 -3.64
N ARG A 714 -34.39 36.07 -4.60
CA ARG A 714 -34.97 34.72 -4.55
C ARG A 714 -34.54 33.96 -3.30
N ARG A 715 -33.24 33.91 -2.99
CA ARG A 715 -32.72 33.25 -1.78
C ARG A 715 -33.31 33.85 -0.51
N THR A 716 -33.40 35.17 -0.44
CA THR A 716 -34.00 35.88 0.69
C THR A 716 -35.46 35.46 0.88
N LEU A 717 -36.25 35.46 -0.20
CA LEU A 717 -37.66 35.07 -0.15
C LEU A 717 -37.86 33.61 0.26
N ILE A 718 -37.02 32.68 -0.21
CA ILE A 718 -37.08 31.27 0.23
C ILE A 718 -36.85 31.17 1.75
N ASN A 719 -35.84 31.88 2.27
CA ASN A 719 -35.55 31.89 3.70
C ASN A 719 -36.69 32.49 4.51
N ASP A 720 -37.27 33.61 4.05
CA ASP A 720 -38.40 34.26 4.71
C ASP A 720 -39.66 33.35 4.69
N LEU A 721 -39.90 32.64 3.59
CA LEU A 721 -41.07 31.77 3.41
C LEU A 721 -41.06 30.57 4.38
N ARG A 722 -39.89 30.03 4.73
CA ARG A 722 -39.76 28.93 5.72
C ARG A 722 -40.36 29.28 7.10
N GLY A 723 -40.34 30.57 7.47
CA GLY A 723 -40.91 31.05 8.73
C GLY A 723 -42.30 31.68 8.59
N ALA A 724 -42.80 31.87 7.37
CA ALA A 724 -43.99 32.68 7.11
C ALA A 724 -45.27 32.11 7.74
N LEU A 725 -45.41 30.79 7.78
CA LEU A 725 -46.57 30.13 8.37
C LEU A 725 -46.59 30.30 9.89
N ALA A 726 -45.46 30.01 10.56
CA ALA A 726 -45.31 30.16 12.02
C ALA A 726 -45.40 31.63 12.48
N ALA A 727 -45.07 32.58 11.61
CA ALA A 727 -45.14 34.02 11.88
C ALA A 727 -46.51 34.65 11.52
N ASP A 728 -47.54 33.85 11.25
CA ASP A 728 -48.88 34.31 10.85
C ASP A 728 -48.85 35.30 9.67
N GLN A 729 -47.96 35.11 8.69
CA GLN A 729 -47.84 35.97 7.52
C GLN A 729 -48.67 35.49 6.32
N LEU A 730 -49.14 34.24 6.35
CA LEU A 730 -50.01 33.68 5.32
C LEU A 730 -51.48 33.95 5.66
N ARG A 731 -52.27 34.26 4.63
CA ARG A 731 -53.70 34.55 4.71
C ARG A 731 -54.43 33.90 3.55
N VAL A 732 -55.69 33.50 3.77
CA VAL A 732 -56.59 33.04 2.71
C VAL A 732 -57.58 34.15 2.40
N TYR A 733 -57.60 34.58 1.15
CA TYR A 733 -58.58 35.51 0.62
C TYR A 733 -59.61 34.71 -0.18
N TYR A 734 -60.81 35.26 -0.36
CA TYR A 734 -61.89 34.60 -1.06
C TYR A 734 -62.36 35.46 -2.23
N GLN A 735 -62.55 34.85 -3.40
CA GLN A 735 -63.15 35.50 -4.56
C GLN A 735 -64.47 34.81 -4.93
N PRO A 736 -65.56 35.58 -5.15
CA PRO A 736 -66.85 34.98 -5.45
C PRO A 736 -66.91 34.46 -6.89
N ILE A 737 -67.54 33.30 -7.05
CA ILE A 737 -67.91 32.71 -8.34
C ILE A 737 -69.43 32.79 -8.45
N ILE A 738 -69.88 33.42 -9.53
CA ILE A 738 -71.26 33.82 -9.75
C ILE A 738 -71.92 32.85 -10.71
N ASP A 739 -73.12 32.40 -10.38
CA ASP A 739 -74.00 31.70 -11.31
C ASP A 739 -74.54 32.69 -12.33
N LEU A 740 -74.19 32.49 -13.60
CA LEU A 740 -74.48 33.46 -14.66
C LEU A 740 -75.97 33.58 -14.99
N GLN A 741 -76.78 32.58 -14.63
CA GLN A 741 -78.23 32.59 -14.87
C GLN A 741 -79.00 33.33 -13.78
N SER A 742 -78.67 33.07 -12.51
CA SER A 742 -79.33 33.65 -11.35
C SER A 742 -78.69 34.95 -10.85
N GLY A 743 -77.42 35.18 -11.17
CA GLY A 743 -76.62 36.28 -10.67
C GLY A 743 -76.17 36.11 -9.21
N ALA A 744 -76.44 34.96 -8.58
CA ALA A 744 -76.13 34.72 -7.18
C ALA A 744 -74.67 34.24 -6.98
N ILE A 745 -74.10 34.59 -5.83
CA ILE A 745 -72.83 34.01 -5.36
C ILE A 745 -73.10 32.56 -4.93
N VAL A 746 -72.51 31.60 -5.64
CA VAL A 746 -72.72 30.16 -5.41
C VAL A 746 -71.45 29.41 -5.01
N LYS A 747 -70.28 29.94 -5.35
CA LYS A 747 -69.00 29.38 -4.90
C LYS A 747 -68.02 30.49 -4.49
N ALA A 748 -66.98 30.12 -3.76
CA ALA A 748 -65.86 30.99 -3.41
C ALA A 748 -64.53 30.29 -3.68
N GLU A 749 -63.60 30.95 -4.36
CA GLU A 749 -62.25 30.45 -4.52
C GLU A 749 -61.35 30.92 -3.37
N ALA A 750 -60.72 29.97 -2.67
CA ALA A 750 -59.76 30.22 -1.61
C ALA A 750 -58.36 30.47 -2.20
N LEU A 751 -57.89 31.70 -2.06
CA LEU A 751 -56.70 32.22 -2.70
C LEU A 751 -55.64 32.61 -1.65
N LEU A 752 -54.50 31.92 -1.67
CA LEU A 752 -53.40 32.15 -0.73
C LEU A 752 -52.76 33.53 -0.95
N ARG A 753 -52.42 34.22 0.14
CA ARG A 753 -51.75 35.52 0.14
C ARG A 753 -50.62 35.52 1.16
N TRP A 754 -49.49 36.12 0.80
CA TRP A 754 -48.37 36.30 1.72
C TRP A 754 -48.20 37.77 2.08
N GLN A 755 -48.51 38.11 3.32
CA GLN A 755 -48.37 39.43 3.90
C GLN A 755 -47.04 39.53 4.64
N HIS A 756 -45.99 39.91 3.92
CA HIS A 756 -44.64 40.02 4.46
C HIS A 756 -44.47 41.30 5.28
N GLY A 757 -43.85 41.19 6.47
CA GLY A 757 -43.75 42.31 7.43
C GLY A 757 -43.05 43.57 6.89
N SER A 758 -42.05 43.42 6.02
CA SER A 758 -41.31 44.55 5.43
C SER A 758 -41.59 44.79 3.94
N ARG A 759 -42.13 43.80 3.22
CA ARG A 759 -42.33 43.86 1.76
C ARG A 759 -43.79 44.03 1.35
N GLY A 760 -44.71 44.03 2.32
CA GLY A 760 -46.14 44.10 2.05
C GLY A 760 -46.67 42.81 1.44
N LEU A 761 -47.69 42.92 0.59
CA LEU A 761 -48.33 41.78 -0.04
C LEU A 761 -47.48 41.23 -1.19
N ILE A 762 -46.96 40.01 -1.04
CA ILE A 762 -46.18 39.32 -2.06
C ILE A 762 -47.12 38.47 -2.93
N SER A 763 -46.98 38.59 -4.25
CA SER A 763 -47.82 37.89 -5.23
C SER A 763 -47.65 36.37 -5.15
N PRO A 764 -48.74 35.58 -5.19
CA PRO A 764 -48.68 34.11 -5.29
C PRO A 764 -47.82 33.60 -6.44
N ALA A 765 -47.84 34.28 -7.60
CA ALA A 765 -47.01 33.95 -8.75
C ALA A 765 -45.50 34.03 -8.46
N VAL A 766 -45.09 34.76 -7.41
CA VAL A 766 -43.69 34.88 -6.99
C VAL A 766 -43.31 33.79 -5.99
N PHE A 767 -44.15 33.53 -4.98
CA PHE A 767 -43.74 32.66 -3.86
C PHE A 767 -44.25 31.22 -3.94
N ILE A 768 -45.33 30.91 -4.68
CA ILE A 768 -45.79 29.53 -4.85
C ILE A 768 -44.73 28.68 -5.58
N PRO A 769 -44.11 29.12 -6.70
CA PRO A 769 -43.05 28.35 -7.34
C PRO A 769 -41.84 28.11 -6.42
N LEU A 770 -41.54 29.06 -5.52
CA LEU A 770 -40.48 28.90 -4.51
C LEU A 770 -40.89 27.87 -3.45
N ALA A 771 -42.13 27.93 -2.97
CA ALA A 771 -42.69 26.97 -2.02
C ALA A 771 -42.63 25.54 -2.57
N GLU A 772 -42.97 25.38 -3.84
CA GLU A 772 -42.89 24.11 -4.55
C GLU A 772 -41.45 23.62 -4.61
N GLU A 773 -40.52 24.44 -5.12
CA GLU A 773 -39.09 24.12 -5.28
C GLU A 773 -38.49 23.53 -4.00
N VAL A 774 -38.75 24.17 -2.85
CA VAL A 774 -38.17 23.77 -1.56
C VAL A 774 -39.08 22.84 -0.72
N GLY A 775 -40.20 22.37 -1.28
CA GLY A 775 -41.11 21.42 -0.63
C GLY A 775 -42.03 22.00 0.45
N LEU A 776 -42.04 23.31 0.67
CA LEU A 776 -42.91 23.98 1.65
C LEU A 776 -44.39 23.98 1.24
N ILE A 777 -44.68 23.76 -0.05
CA ILE A 777 -46.05 23.80 -0.58
C ILE A 777 -46.97 22.74 0.06
N GLU A 778 -46.41 21.64 0.57
CA GLU A 778 -47.18 20.59 1.24
C GLU A 778 -47.79 21.08 2.55
N GLU A 779 -46.97 21.66 3.43
CA GLU A 779 -47.39 22.21 4.72
C GLU A 779 -48.33 23.41 4.52
N ILE A 780 -47.96 24.31 3.60
CA ILE A 780 -48.77 25.48 3.26
C ILE A 780 -50.14 25.06 2.72
N GLY A 781 -50.19 24.08 1.82
CA GLY A 781 -51.43 23.62 1.23
C GLY A 781 -52.34 22.89 2.22
N ASP A 782 -51.81 22.11 3.17
CA ASP A 782 -52.61 21.54 4.27
C ASP A 782 -53.21 22.64 5.15
N TRP A 783 -52.43 23.68 5.47
CA TRP A 783 -52.92 24.82 6.23
C TRP A 783 -54.02 25.60 5.49
N VAL A 784 -53.85 25.84 4.18
CA VAL A 784 -54.88 26.49 3.34
C VAL A 784 -56.16 25.66 3.34
N PHE A 785 -56.05 24.35 3.12
CA PHE A 785 -57.21 23.44 3.12
C PHE A 785 -57.96 23.49 4.44
N ARG A 786 -57.26 23.34 5.57
CA ARG A 786 -57.89 23.36 6.90
C ARG A 786 -58.58 24.70 7.20
N THR A 787 -57.98 25.80 6.76
CA THR A 787 -58.53 27.14 6.92
C THR A 787 -59.79 27.32 6.09
N ALA A 788 -59.76 26.93 4.82
CA ALA A 788 -60.91 27.01 3.92
C ALA A 788 -62.05 26.07 4.35
N ALA A 789 -61.76 24.85 4.79
CA ALA A 789 -62.78 23.91 5.28
C ALA A 789 -63.49 24.40 6.55
N ARG A 790 -62.76 25.00 7.51
CA ARG A 790 -63.37 25.64 8.68
C ARG A 790 -64.27 26.83 8.28
N GLN A 791 -63.84 27.59 7.28
CA GLN A 791 -64.63 28.71 6.77
C GLN A 791 -65.91 28.23 6.07
N ALA A 792 -65.81 27.18 5.25
CA ALA A 792 -66.96 26.54 4.60
C ALA A 792 -67.97 26.03 5.65
N ARG A 793 -67.50 25.43 6.74
CA ARG A 793 -68.36 25.04 7.87
C ARG A 793 -69.07 26.23 8.50
N THR A 794 -68.34 27.33 8.71
CA THR A 794 -68.90 28.57 9.27
C THR A 794 -70.01 29.14 8.38
N TRP A 795 -69.81 29.15 7.06
CA TRP A 795 -70.84 29.59 6.10
C TRP A 795 -72.05 28.65 6.08
N HIS A 796 -71.83 27.34 6.15
CA HIS A 796 -72.90 26.36 6.26
C HIS A 796 -73.75 26.57 7.52
N ASP A 797 -73.12 26.79 8.67
CA ASP A 797 -73.81 27.07 9.95
C ASP A 797 -74.60 28.39 9.93
N GLN A 798 -74.19 29.34 9.08
CA GLN A 798 -74.90 30.60 8.84
C GLN A 798 -76.06 30.45 7.83
N GLY A 799 -76.30 29.25 7.31
CA GLY A 799 -77.37 28.96 6.36
C GLY A 799 -77.01 29.22 4.88
N HIS A 800 -75.74 29.48 4.58
CA HIS A 800 -75.29 29.64 3.19
C HIS A 800 -74.93 28.27 2.57
N THR A 801 -75.48 28.00 1.40
CA THR A 801 -75.11 26.83 0.58
C THR A 801 -74.04 27.22 -0.42
N LEU A 802 -72.82 27.47 0.09
CA LEU A 802 -71.66 27.89 -0.71
C LEU A 802 -70.66 26.75 -0.85
N GLN A 803 -70.15 26.51 -2.07
CA GLN A 803 -69.01 25.62 -2.28
C GLN A 803 -67.70 26.41 -2.28
N VAL A 804 -66.63 25.84 -1.72
CA VAL A 804 -65.32 26.50 -1.64
C VAL A 804 -64.30 25.75 -2.49
N SER A 805 -63.76 26.43 -3.49
CA SER A 805 -62.68 25.95 -4.35
C SER A 805 -61.31 26.14 -3.67
N ILE A 806 -60.46 25.13 -3.74
CA ILE A 806 -59.10 25.14 -3.16
C ILE A 806 -58.11 24.61 -4.19
N ASN A 807 -57.13 25.45 -4.53
CA ASN A 807 -56.02 25.09 -5.41
C ASN A 807 -55.10 24.05 -4.77
N LYS A 808 -54.76 22.99 -5.51
CA LYS A 808 -53.82 21.95 -5.09
C LYS A 808 -52.68 21.81 -6.10
N SER A 809 -51.44 22.06 -5.64
CA SER A 809 -50.24 21.96 -6.46
C SER A 809 -49.95 20.51 -6.88
N PRO A 810 -49.44 20.25 -8.10
CA PRO A 810 -49.00 18.93 -8.55
C PRO A 810 -48.01 18.23 -7.59
N ARG A 811 -47.15 18.99 -6.90
CA ARG A 811 -46.19 18.42 -5.94
C ARG A 811 -46.88 17.77 -4.74
N GLN A 812 -48.06 18.24 -4.37
CA GLN A 812 -48.81 17.71 -3.22
C GLN A 812 -49.43 16.32 -3.46
N PHE A 813 -49.42 15.81 -4.70
CA PHE A 813 -49.90 14.47 -5.05
C PHE A 813 -48.83 13.36 -4.96
N GLY A 814 -47.57 13.73 -4.69
CA GLY A 814 -46.44 12.80 -4.62
C GLY A 814 -46.00 12.35 -3.22
N GLY A 815 -46.47 13.01 -2.15
CA GLY A 815 -46.04 12.72 -0.78
C GLY A 815 -46.82 11.59 -0.10
N ASP A 816 -46.13 10.72 0.65
CA ASP A 816 -46.62 9.49 1.29
C ASP A 816 -47.70 9.67 2.39
N GLY A 817 -48.36 10.83 2.51
CA GLY A 817 -49.27 11.07 3.64
C GLY A 817 -50.40 12.10 3.51
N SER A 818 -50.55 12.82 2.38
CA SER A 818 -51.45 13.99 2.32
C SER A 818 -52.90 13.71 1.88
N GLY A 819 -53.16 12.59 1.18
CA GLY A 819 -54.51 12.26 0.68
C GLY A 819 -55.52 11.95 1.80
N ASN A 820 -55.12 11.13 2.77
CA ASN A 820 -56.01 10.62 3.82
C ASN A 820 -56.29 11.62 4.95
N THR A 821 -55.49 12.68 5.10
CA THR A 821 -55.63 13.66 6.19
C THR A 821 -56.77 14.65 5.94
N TRP A 822 -57.02 15.03 4.68
CA TRP A 822 -58.06 15.99 4.32
C TRP A 822 -59.46 15.44 4.56
N LEU A 823 -59.74 14.23 4.07
CA LEU A 823 -61.03 13.57 4.26
C LEU A 823 -61.30 13.26 5.74
N ALA A 824 -60.28 12.89 6.51
CA ALA A 824 -60.41 12.72 7.96
C ALA A 824 -60.81 14.04 8.65
N PHE A 825 -60.19 15.16 8.27
CA PHE A 825 -60.51 16.47 8.82
C PHE A 825 -61.94 16.95 8.47
N LEU A 826 -62.45 16.64 7.27
CA LEU A 826 -63.85 16.95 6.92
C LEU A 826 -64.84 16.18 7.79
N LYS A 827 -64.54 14.91 8.10
CA LYS A 827 -65.35 14.11 9.04
C LYS A 827 -65.33 14.71 10.44
N GLU A 828 -64.18 15.18 10.92
CA GLU A 828 -64.06 15.88 12.21
C GLU A 828 -64.89 17.18 12.26
N LEU A 829 -64.93 17.93 11.16
CA LEU A 829 -65.72 19.16 11.03
C LEU A 829 -67.22 18.92 10.77
N ASN A 830 -67.64 17.67 10.54
CA ASN A 830 -68.98 17.33 10.08
C ASN A 830 -69.40 18.18 8.86
N LEU A 831 -68.48 18.35 7.91
CA LEU A 831 -68.71 19.07 6.66
C LEU A 831 -68.92 18.07 5.54
N GLU A 832 -69.95 18.26 4.71
CA GLU A 832 -70.15 17.38 3.55
C GLU A 832 -69.07 17.64 2.49
N PRO A 833 -68.39 16.59 1.97
CA PRO A 833 -67.29 16.76 1.01
C PRO A 833 -67.66 17.55 -0.25
N ARG A 834 -68.91 17.46 -0.71
CA ARG A 834 -69.45 18.23 -1.86
C ARG A 834 -69.45 19.75 -1.67
N GLN A 835 -69.20 20.24 -0.46
CA GLN A 835 -69.06 21.67 -0.19
C GLN A 835 -67.66 22.19 -0.55
N LEU A 836 -66.74 21.31 -0.93
CA LEU A 836 -65.39 21.67 -1.34
C LEU A 836 -65.12 21.18 -2.77
N VAL A 837 -64.41 22.01 -3.52
CA VAL A 837 -63.93 21.70 -4.87
C VAL A 837 -62.40 21.75 -4.84
N ILE A 838 -61.75 20.73 -5.40
CA ILE A 838 -60.30 20.74 -5.57
C ILE A 838 -59.99 21.24 -6.98
N GLU A 839 -59.20 22.31 -7.07
CA GLU A 839 -58.74 22.84 -8.34
C GLU A 839 -57.33 22.32 -8.64
N ILE A 840 -57.16 21.77 -9.83
CA ILE A 840 -55.91 21.21 -10.34
C ILE A 840 -55.57 21.82 -11.69
N THR A 841 -54.30 22.01 -12.00
CA THR A 841 -53.90 22.51 -13.32
C THR A 841 -54.08 21.45 -14.40
N GLU A 842 -54.36 21.87 -15.65
CA GLU A 842 -54.51 20.97 -16.81
C GLU A 842 -53.34 19.97 -16.95
N GLY A 843 -52.10 20.43 -16.72
CA GLY A 843 -50.90 19.60 -16.83
C GLY A 843 -50.86 18.41 -15.87
N LEU A 844 -51.55 18.47 -14.72
CA LEU A 844 -51.61 17.34 -13.78
C LEU A 844 -52.34 16.13 -14.39
N LEU A 845 -53.30 16.35 -15.30
CA LEU A 845 -54.05 15.27 -15.94
C LEU A 845 -53.19 14.40 -16.86
N LEU A 846 -52.04 14.92 -17.30
CA LEU A 846 -51.06 14.21 -18.13
C LEU A 846 -50.07 13.40 -17.29
N ASP A 847 -50.10 13.55 -15.96
CA ASP A 847 -49.24 12.83 -15.04
C ASP A 847 -49.65 11.34 -14.96
N GLN A 848 -48.73 10.46 -15.36
CA GLN A 848 -48.98 9.02 -15.45
C GLN A 848 -48.77 8.27 -14.13
N ARG A 849 -48.39 8.95 -13.04
CA ARG A 849 -48.20 8.31 -11.73
C ARG A 849 -49.54 7.76 -11.22
N SER A 850 -49.56 6.48 -10.87
CA SER A 850 -50.76 5.80 -10.33
C SER A 850 -51.27 6.46 -9.05
N THR A 851 -50.37 7.01 -8.24
CA THR A 851 -50.69 7.72 -7.00
C THR A 851 -51.56 8.95 -7.21
N VAL A 852 -51.33 9.73 -8.27
CA VAL A 852 -52.14 10.92 -8.60
C VAL A 852 -53.56 10.49 -8.93
N THR A 853 -53.70 9.46 -9.77
CA THR A 853 -55.00 8.91 -10.17
C THR A 853 -55.77 8.35 -8.97
N GLU A 854 -55.10 7.59 -8.09
CA GLU A 854 -55.70 7.02 -6.87
C GLU A 854 -56.19 8.11 -5.90
N GLN A 855 -55.42 9.19 -5.73
CA GLN A 855 -55.82 10.30 -4.86
C GLN A 855 -57.02 11.08 -5.41
N LEU A 856 -57.04 11.38 -6.71
CA LEU A 856 -58.17 12.07 -7.34
C LEU A 856 -59.45 11.23 -7.23
N LEU A 857 -59.36 9.92 -7.51
CA LEU A 857 -60.48 9.00 -7.32
C LEU A 857 -60.91 8.93 -5.84
N GLY A 858 -59.97 8.91 -4.90
CA GLY A 858 -60.26 8.90 -3.47
C GLY A 858 -61.03 10.13 -2.98
N TYR A 859 -60.68 11.33 -3.47
CA TYR A 859 -61.42 12.55 -3.14
C TYR A 859 -62.85 12.53 -3.72
N ARG A 860 -62.96 12.08 -4.97
CA ARG A 860 -64.26 11.97 -5.66
C ARG A 860 -65.16 10.91 -5.03
N ASP A 861 -64.65 9.74 -4.70
CA ASP A 861 -65.41 8.67 -4.05
C ASP A 861 -65.92 9.09 -2.66
N ALA A 862 -65.24 10.05 -2.02
CA ALA A 862 -65.71 10.69 -0.80
C ALA A 862 -66.76 11.79 -1.05
N GLY A 863 -66.96 12.21 -2.30
CA GLY A 863 -67.96 13.19 -2.73
C GLY A 863 -67.43 14.62 -2.88
N MET A 864 -66.10 14.84 -2.91
CA MET A 864 -65.54 16.14 -3.30
C MET A 864 -65.61 16.31 -4.82
N GLU A 865 -65.88 17.52 -5.27
CA GLU A 865 -65.89 17.85 -6.69
C GLU A 865 -64.49 18.27 -7.16
N ILE A 866 -64.19 18.09 -8.45
CA ILE A 866 -62.89 18.40 -9.06
C ILE A 866 -63.08 19.43 -10.19
N ALA A 867 -62.24 20.46 -10.17
CA ALA A 867 -62.16 21.47 -11.22
C ALA A 867 -60.78 21.45 -11.89
N VAL A 868 -60.77 21.60 -13.21
CA VAL A 868 -59.54 21.76 -13.99
C VAL A 868 -59.31 23.24 -14.27
N ASP A 869 -58.17 23.75 -13.83
CA ASP A 869 -57.74 25.13 -13.92
C ASP A 869 -56.78 25.39 -15.10
N ASP A 870 -56.68 26.65 -15.51
CA ASP A 870 -55.85 27.14 -16.63
C ASP A 870 -56.11 26.46 -17.98
N PHE A 871 -57.33 25.94 -18.22
CA PHE A 871 -57.62 25.11 -19.39
C PHE A 871 -57.46 25.87 -20.71
N GLY A 872 -56.71 25.28 -21.65
CA GLY A 872 -56.48 25.82 -22.99
C GLY A 872 -55.13 26.52 -23.17
N THR A 873 -54.36 26.70 -22.10
CA THR A 873 -53.01 27.30 -22.15
C THR A 873 -51.89 26.28 -22.41
N GLY A 874 -52.23 24.97 -22.43
CA GLY A 874 -51.27 23.86 -22.52
C GLY A 874 -51.62 22.74 -23.54
N TYR A 875 -51.08 21.53 -23.30
CA TYR A 875 -51.26 20.37 -24.18
C TYR A 875 -52.67 19.79 -24.09
N SER A 876 -53.26 19.42 -25.24
CA SER A 876 -54.65 18.95 -25.34
C SER A 876 -54.97 17.72 -24.47
N ALA A 877 -55.50 17.94 -23.27
CA ALA A 877 -55.85 16.89 -22.29
C ALA A 877 -57.23 16.23 -22.53
N LEU A 878 -57.80 16.33 -23.74
CA LEU A 878 -59.19 15.94 -24.03
C LEU A 878 -59.52 14.48 -23.66
N SER A 879 -58.61 13.55 -23.97
CA SER A 879 -58.79 12.13 -23.66
C SER A 879 -58.74 11.83 -22.16
N TYR A 880 -58.08 12.69 -21.39
CA TYR A 880 -57.95 12.58 -19.94
C TYR A 880 -59.15 13.21 -19.21
N LEU A 881 -59.75 14.26 -19.75
CA LEU A 881 -61.01 14.82 -19.23
C LEU A 881 -62.17 13.81 -19.24
N GLN A 882 -62.15 12.82 -20.14
CA GLN A 882 -63.14 11.73 -20.13
C GLN A 882 -62.78 10.60 -19.15
N ARG A 883 -61.48 10.45 -18.85
CA ARG A 883 -60.98 9.39 -17.98
C ARG A 883 -61.12 9.76 -16.51
N PHE A 884 -60.90 11.03 -16.20
CA PHE A 884 -61.13 11.59 -14.87
C PHE A 884 -62.56 12.13 -14.84
N ASP A 885 -63.32 11.75 -13.82
CA ASP A 885 -64.70 12.19 -13.63
C ASP A 885 -64.67 13.60 -13.00
N ILE A 886 -64.40 14.57 -13.87
CA ILE A 886 -64.27 16.00 -13.55
C ILE A 886 -65.66 16.64 -13.49
N ASP A 887 -65.83 17.66 -12.64
CA ASP A 887 -67.10 18.38 -12.51
C ASP A 887 -67.08 19.75 -13.22
N TYR A 888 -65.93 20.44 -13.12
CA TYR A 888 -65.77 21.80 -13.65
C TYR A 888 -64.54 21.96 -14.54
N LEU A 889 -64.70 22.81 -15.54
CA LEU A 889 -63.62 23.28 -16.39
C LEU A 889 -63.55 24.80 -16.28
N LYS A 890 -62.38 25.33 -15.89
CA LYS A 890 -62.14 26.76 -15.75
C LYS A 890 -61.41 27.29 -16.99
N ILE A 891 -62.01 28.25 -17.68
CA ILE A 891 -61.41 28.90 -18.85
C ILE A 891 -60.45 29.97 -18.37
N ASP A 892 -59.17 29.85 -18.76
CA ASP A 892 -58.14 30.80 -18.37
C ASP A 892 -58.47 32.24 -18.80
N ARG A 893 -58.05 33.19 -17.96
CA ARG A 893 -58.25 34.62 -18.17
C ARG A 893 -57.73 35.11 -19.51
N SER A 894 -56.66 34.54 -20.07
CA SER A 894 -56.10 34.99 -21.35
C SER A 894 -57.12 34.95 -22.48
N PHE A 895 -57.99 33.94 -22.51
CA PHE A 895 -59.06 33.80 -23.50
C PHE A 895 -60.27 34.69 -23.22
N ILE A 896 -60.44 35.15 -21.97
CA ILE A 896 -61.55 36.02 -21.56
C ILE A 896 -61.22 37.50 -21.76
N LYS A 897 -59.94 37.88 -21.57
CA LYS A 897 -59.49 39.28 -21.60
C LYS A 897 -59.84 39.98 -22.91
N ASP A 898 -59.56 39.35 -24.04
CA ASP A 898 -59.70 39.96 -25.37
C ASP A 898 -60.97 39.47 -26.12
N LEU A 899 -61.94 38.87 -25.39
CA LEU A 899 -63.23 38.38 -25.91
C LEU A 899 -64.00 39.40 -26.75
N THR A 900 -63.81 40.70 -26.55
CA THR A 900 -64.55 41.72 -27.31
C THR A 900 -63.82 42.19 -28.57
N GLU A 901 -62.53 41.90 -28.73
CA GLU A 901 -61.69 42.42 -29.82
C GLU A 901 -61.15 41.31 -30.73
N SER A 902 -60.89 40.11 -30.19
CA SER A 902 -60.30 38.98 -30.89
C SER A 902 -61.37 37.98 -31.35
N ALA A 903 -61.42 37.71 -32.66
CA ALA A 903 -62.31 36.69 -33.21
C ALA A 903 -61.85 35.27 -32.86
N ASP A 904 -60.55 35.07 -32.69
CA ASP A 904 -59.94 33.76 -32.40
C ASP A 904 -60.20 33.35 -30.94
N ASP A 905 -60.06 34.27 -29.98
CA ASP A 905 -60.33 33.98 -28.56
C ASP A 905 -61.82 33.70 -28.31
N ARG A 906 -62.71 34.38 -29.04
CA ARG A 906 -64.16 34.08 -29.02
C ARG A 906 -64.43 32.67 -29.54
N ALA A 907 -63.84 32.30 -30.67
CA ALA A 907 -64.04 30.98 -31.26
C ALA A 907 -63.53 29.87 -30.34
N LEU A 908 -62.39 30.10 -29.66
CA LEU A 908 -61.83 29.14 -28.73
C LEU A 908 -62.68 29.02 -27.46
N ALA A 909 -63.06 30.13 -26.84
CA ALA A 909 -63.92 30.12 -25.65
C ALA A 909 -65.27 29.43 -25.94
N ASP A 910 -65.89 29.72 -27.09
CA ASP A 910 -67.14 29.07 -27.52
C ASP A 910 -66.96 27.55 -27.72
N ALA A 911 -65.86 27.14 -28.37
CA ALA A 911 -65.54 25.73 -28.54
C ALA A 911 -65.32 25.01 -27.21
N ILE A 912 -64.63 25.64 -26.25
CA ILE A 912 -64.39 25.08 -24.91
C ILE A 912 -65.72 24.91 -24.16
N ILE A 913 -66.62 25.91 -24.21
CA ILE A 913 -67.92 25.84 -23.55
C ILE A 913 -68.75 24.67 -24.11
N VAL A 914 -68.88 24.61 -25.44
CA VAL A 914 -69.63 23.55 -26.12
C VAL A 914 -69.04 22.17 -25.80
N MET A 915 -67.72 22.04 -25.85
CA MET A 915 -67.02 20.80 -25.56
C MET A 915 -67.28 20.32 -24.12
N ALA A 916 -67.11 21.20 -23.14
CA ALA A 916 -67.31 20.88 -21.73
C ALA A 916 -68.73 20.35 -21.48
N HIS A 917 -69.75 21.03 -22.01
CA HIS A 917 -71.14 20.58 -21.88
C HIS A 917 -71.41 19.24 -22.58
N LYS A 918 -70.76 18.96 -23.72
CA LYS A 918 -70.86 17.65 -24.40
C LYS A 918 -70.24 16.52 -23.59
N LEU A 919 -69.29 16.84 -22.72
CA LEU A 919 -68.68 15.90 -21.78
C LEU A 919 -69.43 15.82 -20.43
N GLY A 920 -70.50 16.62 -20.25
CA GLY A 920 -71.27 16.67 -19.00
C GLY A 920 -70.65 17.55 -17.91
N LEU A 921 -69.61 18.32 -18.26
CA LEU A 921 -68.90 19.22 -17.35
C LEU A 921 -69.59 20.59 -17.30
N LYS A 922 -69.45 21.31 -16.18
CA LYS A 922 -69.84 22.73 -16.08
C LYS A 922 -68.63 23.64 -16.30
N VAL A 923 -68.89 24.87 -16.72
CA VAL A 923 -67.83 25.81 -17.12
C VAL A 923 -67.79 27.03 -16.22
N ILE A 924 -66.57 27.42 -15.80
CA ILE A 924 -66.30 28.63 -15.05
C ILE A 924 -65.40 29.52 -15.90
N ALA A 925 -65.85 30.73 -16.25
CA ALA A 925 -65.02 31.70 -16.97
C ALA A 925 -64.25 32.59 -16.00
N GLU A 926 -62.92 32.62 -16.10
CA GLU A 926 -62.07 33.42 -15.22
C GLU A 926 -61.69 34.79 -15.77
N GLY A 927 -61.41 35.74 -14.87
CA GLY A 927 -60.94 37.06 -15.28
C GLY A 927 -61.99 37.91 -16.00
N VAL A 928 -63.28 37.72 -15.70
CA VAL A 928 -64.35 38.58 -16.21
C VAL A 928 -64.25 39.97 -15.56
N GLU A 929 -63.91 40.99 -16.35
CA GLU A 929 -63.66 42.36 -15.87
C GLU A 929 -64.75 43.35 -16.30
N THR A 930 -65.52 43.04 -17.34
CA THR A 930 -66.46 43.99 -17.96
C THR A 930 -67.85 43.38 -18.19
N ALA A 931 -68.89 44.21 -18.17
CA ALA A 931 -70.26 43.77 -18.45
C ALA A 931 -70.42 43.14 -19.86
N PRO A 932 -69.80 43.65 -20.93
CA PRO A 932 -69.85 43.00 -22.24
C PRO A 932 -69.29 41.58 -22.27
N GLN A 933 -68.20 41.29 -21.54
CA GLN A 933 -67.66 39.92 -21.41
C GLN A 933 -68.68 38.99 -20.75
N ARG A 934 -69.29 39.43 -19.64
CA ARG A 934 -70.37 38.68 -18.96
C ARG A 934 -71.53 38.39 -19.91
N ASP A 935 -72.03 39.42 -20.61
CA ASP A 935 -73.21 39.28 -21.47
C ASP A 935 -72.93 38.32 -22.64
N TRP A 936 -71.70 38.33 -23.17
CA TRP A 936 -71.27 37.36 -24.16
C TRP A 936 -71.24 35.93 -23.59
N LEU A 937 -70.65 35.73 -22.40
CA LEU A 937 -70.58 34.43 -21.74
C LEU A 937 -71.95 33.84 -21.44
N ILE A 938 -72.92 34.68 -21.04
CA ILE A 938 -74.33 34.27 -20.89
C ILE A 938 -74.90 33.81 -22.24
N GLY A 939 -74.63 34.56 -23.31
CA GLY A 939 -75.07 34.21 -24.67
C GLY A 939 -74.47 32.92 -25.21
N ALA A 940 -73.23 32.61 -24.83
CA ALA A 940 -72.54 31.36 -25.15
C ALA A 940 -72.97 30.17 -24.27
N GLY A 941 -73.78 30.42 -23.23
CA GLY A 941 -74.30 29.39 -22.34
C GLY A 941 -73.35 28.99 -21.20
N CYS A 942 -72.32 29.79 -20.90
CA CYS A 942 -71.41 29.53 -19.77
C CYS A 942 -72.17 29.47 -18.43
N ASP A 943 -71.80 28.55 -17.54
CA ASP A 943 -72.53 28.30 -16.28
C ASP A 943 -72.16 29.32 -15.20
N TYR A 944 -70.86 29.57 -15.01
CA TYR A 944 -70.33 30.40 -13.94
C TYR A 944 -69.30 31.42 -14.42
N ALA A 945 -69.15 32.51 -13.68
CA ALA A 945 -68.14 33.53 -13.94
C ALA A 945 -67.43 33.98 -12.66
N GLN A 946 -66.14 34.28 -12.80
CA GLN A 946 -65.29 34.84 -11.77
C GLN A 946 -64.46 35.98 -12.35
N GLY A 947 -64.31 37.07 -11.59
CA GLY A 947 -63.45 38.17 -12.01
C GLY A 947 -63.75 39.50 -11.33
N PHE A 948 -62.97 40.52 -11.70
CA PHE A 948 -63.01 41.83 -11.05
C PHE A 948 -64.28 42.63 -11.35
N LEU A 949 -65.09 42.21 -12.32
CA LEU A 949 -66.44 42.75 -12.52
C LEU A 949 -67.29 42.61 -11.24
N TYR A 950 -67.13 41.49 -10.53
CA TYR A 950 -67.91 41.16 -9.34
C TYR A 950 -67.17 41.55 -8.07
N SER A 951 -65.96 41.03 -7.90
CA SER A 951 -65.10 41.39 -6.78
C SER A 951 -63.67 40.94 -7.05
N ARG A 952 -62.71 41.71 -6.51
CA ARG A 952 -61.35 41.22 -6.28
C ARG A 952 -61.38 40.14 -5.19
N PRO A 953 -60.34 39.30 -5.07
CA PRO A 953 -60.15 38.47 -3.89
C PRO A 953 -60.08 39.35 -2.65
N VAL A 954 -60.88 39.05 -1.63
CA VAL A 954 -61.01 39.85 -0.40
C VAL A 954 -60.86 39.00 0.86
N PRO A 955 -60.50 39.59 2.01
CA PRO A 955 -60.53 38.88 3.29
C PRO A 955 -61.92 38.35 3.62
N VAL A 956 -61.97 37.35 4.52
CA VAL A 956 -63.22 36.69 4.94
C VAL A 956 -64.31 37.67 5.41
N ASP A 957 -63.96 38.71 6.16
CA ASP A 957 -64.93 39.67 6.70
C ASP A 957 -65.60 40.50 5.60
N GLU A 958 -64.83 40.87 4.58
CA GLU A 958 -65.33 41.57 3.40
C GLU A 958 -66.17 40.63 2.53
N PHE A 959 -65.75 39.37 2.37
CA PHE A 959 -66.53 38.36 1.67
C PHE A 959 -67.90 38.13 2.34
N ASN A 960 -67.94 38.07 3.68
CA ASN A 960 -69.19 37.97 4.45
C ASN A 960 -70.11 39.19 4.25
N ALA A 961 -69.56 40.35 3.90
CA ALA A 961 -70.35 41.52 3.54
C ALA A 961 -70.94 41.40 2.13
N LEU A 962 -70.21 40.78 1.19
CA LEU A 962 -70.71 40.48 -0.16
C LEU A 962 -71.88 39.48 -0.10
N LEU A 963 -71.72 38.36 0.62
CA LEU A 963 -72.79 37.36 0.79
C LEU A 963 -74.10 37.95 1.34
N ARG A 964 -74.02 38.98 2.18
CA ARG A 964 -75.19 39.67 2.74
C ARG A 964 -75.86 40.65 1.78
N ARG A 965 -75.12 41.17 0.80
CA ARG A 965 -75.63 42.14 -0.19
C ARG A 965 -76.33 41.48 -1.37
N GLY A 966 -76.04 40.20 -1.61
CA GLY A 966 -76.53 39.46 -2.78
C GLY A 966 -75.53 39.55 -3.92
#